data_AF-A0A9P1C801-F1
#
_entry.id   AF-A0A9P1C801-F1
#
_cell.length_a   1.000
_cell.length_b   1.000
_cell.length_c   1.000
_cell.angle_alpha   90.00
_cell.angle_beta   90.00
_cell.angle_gamma   90.00
#
_symmetry.space_group_name_H-M   'P 1'
#
loop_
_entity.id
_entity.type
_entity.pdbx_description
1 polymer ?
#
loop_
_entity_poly.entity_id
_entity_poly.type
_entity_poly.pdbx_seq_one_letter_code
_entity_poly.pdbx_strand_id
1 'polypeptide(L)'
;MAQKRPLELDSDASDKEAVEMQQLLPDPKLCPKRLRGMKRSLVQKVNEDYFAMLRDQHRNDFYWHALANVRGRRVLDIGAGTGLLSLMAAHRGASVVSIEESADMLQLVRESAQHNGLEESIEAKEGYSTKLSFSEEEKAEVIVSETFGVLLLQEGCLGSLAHANQQLLRPTRPGGDSLRCVPWGGAQMLRLLSSTALRDATGGRLPEEMKHLARWRDTGRVNFSAPGGFCAPLQGNSLVTWLVTSWEVWADQEKTQKLTTHAEDTKDQPWGFARDAHWGQGFQFLDNRYVTAGEELRLTVRWTSDGSLCQFSLPQSKAQSQAISDAAAAVAVAQVEPFECLWFEDAAIPMLCDTAEVAAECDRQLCGDDRPANFVCDEFLKTCRSIVVQTLNDDYFAFLNHQGRLNFFRSALQSLAEKTSGRCLHVLDLGAGAGQLSLFALQALPNAKVLALEACSEFCGMAKETLNGAGYADAVQVQHALSCCVELSENDAVDVVLCEPYDIFLTGDSASGSLDYLIDARQRLAVANVEIIPSGGAQFVRLLMSSELGIRGFANSENSVSLQNLAPLVDSISLMSSRKKGFRWNSLPDLVLMSSRVQLFELNFHELQRKHIPRKRSVDVTCLHDGYVDAVVTSWEVWAGPDRKHRFATHAEETREEAWGFINDVVFGQGLQLLLEEGSQPRPFQVKAGEVLTLTAHISEDRDMCCSKHGSEAAKKNWEYYVDMMLMQLRKHELAFRLQQTGRVAALSDRQGQELVRRMTLEGQNAFERWCKVFEPQLYGGFCGPASALAALRFLGLEESWTQSRIYEEVVCPKQLFTKGLSFANGVIMLKTLSERFEVLERSSFDEVQIAEQLLKDLAAAFEQGEPICILVNYIRLGGGHWSPLAGWSNGHVLILDTNQQRLPPHWVLLDTLVESLCRYNRTTQRPRGSETQRHSETQRIAVTIQIYTVIVCYSAVILQLLWLILWLLHCSVFEMKFHITALVAAIALGRLSKPHVFDSFD
;
A
#
# COMPACT_ATOMS: atom_id res chain seq x y z
N MET A 1 52.44 -19.42 -30.48
CA MET A 1 51.24 -19.17 -31.30
C MET A 1 50.07 -19.93 -30.69
N ALA A 2 49.29 -19.25 -29.86
CA ALA A 2 47.95 -19.67 -29.45
C ALA A 2 47.20 -18.37 -29.18
N GLN A 3 46.48 -17.88 -30.20
CA GLN A 3 45.73 -16.63 -30.13
C GLN A 3 44.45 -16.86 -29.32
N LYS A 4 44.35 -16.14 -28.20
CA LYS A 4 43.13 -15.92 -27.44
C LYS A 4 42.12 -15.18 -28.32
N ARG A 5 40.91 -15.74 -28.48
CA ARG A 5 39.70 -14.95 -28.78
C ARG A 5 39.06 -14.56 -27.44
N PRO A 6 38.62 -13.31 -27.26
CA PRO A 6 37.79 -12.94 -26.11
C PRO A 6 36.40 -13.57 -26.26
N LEU A 7 35.86 -14.09 -25.16
CA LEU A 7 34.41 -14.31 -25.04
C LEU A 7 33.77 -12.91 -24.96
N GLU A 8 32.96 -12.57 -25.96
CA GLU A 8 31.94 -11.53 -25.83
C GLU A 8 30.92 -12.05 -24.82
N LEU A 9 30.93 -11.47 -23.61
CA LEU A 9 29.82 -11.57 -22.68
C LEU A 9 28.75 -10.61 -23.19
N ASP A 10 27.64 -11.19 -23.65
CA ASP A 10 26.45 -10.47 -24.08
C ASP A 10 25.83 -9.78 -22.84
N SER A 11 26.22 -8.53 -22.60
CA SER A 11 25.81 -7.73 -21.44
C SER A 11 24.37 -7.22 -21.53
N ASP A 12 23.72 -7.35 -22.69
CA ASP A 12 22.39 -6.79 -22.93
C ASP A 12 21.23 -7.70 -22.47
N ALA A 13 21.47 -9.01 -22.30
CA ALA A 13 20.42 -9.95 -21.92
C ALA A 13 20.11 -9.93 -20.40
N SER A 14 21.14 -9.80 -19.54
CA SER A 14 20.96 -9.76 -18.08
C SER A 14 20.36 -8.45 -17.59
N ASP A 15 20.65 -7.34 -18.29
CA ASP A 15 20.13 -6.02 -17.92
C ASP A 15 18.65 -5.87 -18.31
N LYS A 16 18.20 -6.50 -19.41
CA LYS A 16 16.77 -6.58 -19.76
C LYS A 16 15.97 -7.42 -18.77
N GLU A 17 16.45 -8.60 -18.39
CA GLU A 17 15.76 -9.43 -17.40
C GLU A 17 15.69 -8.77 -16.02
N ALA A 18 16.73 -8.02 -15.61
CA ALA A 18 16.73 -7.26 -14.36
C ALA A 18 15.76 -6.07 -14.39
N VAL A 19 15.67 -5.35 -15.51
CA VAL A 19 14.70 -4.24 -15.69
C VAL A 19 13.26 -4.77 -15.78
N GLU A 20 13.02 -5.90 -16.45
CA GLU A 20 11.69 -6.54 -16.48
C GLU A 20 11.25 -7.05 -15.10
N MET A 21 12.17 -7.64 -14.32
CA MET A 21 11.91 -8.04 -12.92
C MET A 21 11.61 -6.85 -12.00
N GLN A 22 12.19 -5.66 -12.27
CA GLN A 22 11.94 -4.42 -11.50
C GLN A 22 10.59 -3.76 -11.82
N GLN A 23 9.95 -4.11 -12.95
CA GLN A 23 8.61 -3.63 -13.33
C GLN A 23 7.46 -4.46 -12.74
N LEU A 24 7.77 -5.57 -12.06
CA LEU A 24 6.78 -6.41 -11.38
C LEU A 24 6.54 -5.91 -9.95
N LEU A 25 5.34 -6.17 -9.42
CA LEU A 25 5.01 -5.80 -8.04
C LEU A 25 5.94 -6.51 -7.01
N PRO A 26 6.28 -5.84 -5.87
CA PRO A 26 7.36 -6.23 -4.95
C PRO A 26 7.12 -7.54 -4.18
N ASP A 27 8.12 -7.96 -3.37
CA ASP A 27 8.27 -9.26 -2.67
C ASP A 27 6.99 -10.13 -2.63
N PRO A 28 7.01 -11.35 -3.20
CA PRO A 28 5.86 -12.25 -3.26
C PRO A 28 5.26 -12.63 -1.90
N LYS A 29 5.85 -12.27 -0.76
CA LYS A 29 5.26 -12.45 0.57
C LYS A 29 4.21 -11.39 0.96
N LEU A 30 4.33 -10.16 0.47
CA LEU A 30 3.47 -9.03 0.85
C LEU A 30 2.44 -8.66 -0.21
N CYS A 31 2.71 -8.99 -1.48
CA CYS A 31 1.77 -8.84 -2.59
C CYS A 31 0.64 -9.91 -2.55
N PRO A 32 -0.66 -9.52 -2.60
CA PRO A 32 -1.78 -10.44 -2.76
C PRO A 32 -1.61 -11.36 -3.97
N LYS A 33 -1.98 -12.63 -3.83
CA LYS A 33 -1.76 -13.65 -4.88
C LYS A 33 -2.27 -13.25 -6.27
N ARG A 34 -3.40 -12.55 -6.33
CA ARG A 34 -4.04 -12.08 -7.56
C ARG A 34 -3.20 -11.04 -8.34
N LEU A 35 -2.30 -10.32 -7.67
CA LEU A 35 -1.44 -9.31 -8.28
C LEU A 35 -0.01 -9.80 -8.53
N ARG A 36 0.34 -11.01 -8.08
CA ARG A 36 1.69 -11.54 -8.28
C ARG A 36 1.93 -11.84 -9.76
N GLY A 37 3.05 -11.35 -10.28
CA GLY A 37 3.40 -11.50 -11.69
C GLY A 37 2.65 -10.54 -12.62
N MET A 38 1.79 -9.67 -12.09
CA MET A 38 1.21 -8.57 -12.86
C MET A 38 2.24 -7.44 -12.99
N LYS A 39 2.26 -6.80 -14.17
CA LYS A 39 3.06 -5.60 -14.40
C LYS A 39 2.53 -4.46 -13.52
N ARG A 40 3.43 -3.81 -12.80
CA ARG A 40 3.11 -2.70 -11.90
C ARG A 40 2.48 -1.53 -12.65
N SER A 41 3.01 -1.20 -13.81
CA SER A 41 2.49 -0.14 -14.69
C SER A 41 1.04 -0.38 -15.10
N LEU A 42 0.68 -1.63 -15.43
CA LEU A 42 -0.70 -1.99 -15.78
C LEU A 42 -1.65 -1.82 -14.59
N VAL A 43 -1.26 -2.32 -13.42
CA VAL A 43 -2.04 -2.19 -12.18
C VAL A 43 -2.23 -0.72 -11.83
N GLN A 44 -1.16 0.06 -11.89
CA GLN A 44 -1.21 1.50 -11.62
C GLN A 44 -2.15 2.22 -12.61
N LYS A 45 -1.94 2.04 -13.92
CA LYS A 45 -2.75 2.68 -14.97
C LYS A 45 -4.25 2.37 -14.83
N VAL A 46 -4.60 1.11 -14.57
CA VAL A 46 -6.00 0.69 -14.36
C VAL A 46 -6.62 1.35 -13.12
N ASN A 47 -5.85 1.50 -12.05
CA ASN A 47 -6.34 2.07 -10.78
C ASN A 47 -6.35 3.60 -10.76
N GLU A 48 -5.45 4.24 -11.47
CA GLU A 48 -5.33 5.70 -11.56
C GLU A 48 -6.32 6.26 -12.56
N ASP A 49 -6.37 5.71 -13.78
CA ASP A 49 -7.08 6.36 -14.87
C ASP A 49 -8.47 5.74 -15.08
N TYR A 50 -8.54 4.40 -15.15
CA TYR A 50 -9.74 3.75 -15.69
C TYR A 50 -10.83 3.44 -14.65
N PHE A 51 -10.50 3.24 -13.38
CA PHE A 51 -11.50 2.83 -12.38
C PHE A 51 -12.57 3.89 -12.10
N ALA A 52 -12.21 5.16 -12.03
CA ALA A 52 -13.18 6.23 -11.92
C ALA A 52 -14.07 6.29 -13.18
N MET A 53 -13.48 6.17 -14.37
CA MET A 53 -14.20 6.15 -15.65
C MET A 53 -15.20 4.98 -15.76
N LEU A 54 -14.82 3.80 -15.28
CA LEU A 54 -15.68 2.60 -15.29
C LEU A 54 -16.87 2.73 -14.33
N ARG A 55 -16.72 3.48 -13.23
CA ARG A 55 -17.77 3.74 -12.24
C ARG A 55 -18.68 4.91 -12.61
N ASP A 56 -18.29 5.72 -13.59
CA ASP A 56 -19.08 6.83 -14.09
C ASP A 56 -20.28 6.33 -14.91
N GLN A 57 -21.35 5.97 -14.19
CA GLN A 57 -22.55 5.38 -14.77
C GLN A 57 -23.19 6.31 -15.81
N HIS A 58 -23.19 7.63 -15.58
CA HIS A 58 -23.75 8.59 -16.52
C HIS A 58 -22.95 8.66 -17.83
N ARG A 59 -21.60 8.61 -17.77
CA ARG A 59 -20.75 8.44 -18.97
C ARG A 59 -21.08 7.15 -19.71
N ASN A 60 -21.14 6.04 -18.97
CA ASN A 60 -21.36 4.72 -19.56
C ASN A 60 -22.74 4.64 -20.24
N ASP A 61 -23.77 5.21 -19.62
CA ASP A 61 -25.12 5.27 -20.19
C ASP A 61 -25.18 6.17 -21.42
N PHE A 62 -24.48 7.32 -21.42
CA PHE A 62 -24.38 8.17 -22.61
C PHE A 62 -23.82 7.40 -23.81
N TYR A 63 -22.69 6.70 -23.65
CA TYR A 63 -22.10 5.91 -24.74
C TYR A 63 -22.98 4.73 -25.13
N TRP A 64 -23.57 4.04 -24.16
CA TRP A 64 -24.50 2.95 -24.41
C TRP A 64 -25.63 3.41 -25.34
N HIS A 65 -26.33 4.48 -24.98
CA HIS A 65 -27.46 4.98 -25.78
C HIS A 65 -27.00 5.57 -27.13
N ALA A 66 -25.86 6.27 -27.17
CA ALA A 66 -25.31 6.81 -28.42
C ALA A 66 -24.93 5.72 -29.44
N LEU A 67 -24.57 4.52 -28.96
CA LEU A 67 -24.23 3.35 -29.79
C LEU A 67 -25.46 2.51 -30.19
N ALA A 68 -26.70 2.97 -29.96
CA ALA A 68 -27.90 2.16 -30.23
C ALA A 68 -28.02 1.63 -31.68
N ASN A 69 -27.52 2.37 -32.67
CA ASN A 69 -27.70 2.08 -34.11
C ASN A 69 -26.44 1.54 -34.81
N VAL A 70 -25.60 0.76 -34.11
CA VAL A 70 -24.34 0.20 -34.67
C VAL A 70 -24.44 -1.25 -35.19
N ARG A 71 -25.60 -1.90 -35.04
CA ARG A 71 -25.79 -3.31 -35.45
C ARG A 71 -25.39 -3.54 -36.91
N GLY A 72 -24.54 -4.53 -37.16
CA GLY A 72 -24.07 -4.90 -38.50
C GLY A 72 -23.07 -3.92 -39.12
N ARG A 73 -22.69 -2.85 -38.41
CA ARG A 73 -21.71 -1.86 -38.86
C ARG A 73 -20.33 -2.22 -38.34
N ARG A 74 -19.29 -1.75 -39.05
CA ARG A 74 -17.92 -1.81 -38.57
C ARG A 74 -17.58 -0.54 -37.76
N VAL A 75 -17.21 -0.70 -36.50
CA VAL A 75 -16.93 0.37 -35.55
C VAL A 75 -15.43 0.43 -35.27
N LEU A 76 -14.87 1.63 -35.20
CA LEU A 76 -13.49 1.89 -34.80
C LEU A 76 -13.49 2.54 -33.42
N ASP A 77 -12.92 1.87 -32.42
CA ASP A 77 -12.76 2.39 -31.07
C ASP A 77 -11.33 2.91 -30.88
N ILE A 78 -11.18 4.23 -30.77
CA ILE A 78 -9.88 4.92 -30.66
C ILE A 78 -9.61 5.26 -29.20
N GLY A 79 -8.48 4.79 -28.67
CA GLY A 79 -8.20 4.89 -27.24
C GLY A 79 -9.04 3.88 -26.45
N ALA A 80 -9.05 2.62 -26.92
CA ALA A 80 -9.98 1.61 -26.42
C ALA A 80 -9.82 1.35 -24.91
N GLY A 81 -8.64 1.60 -24.32
CA GLY A 81 -8.40 1.44 -22.90
C GLY A 81 -8.77 0.04 -22.42
N THR A 82 -9.74 -0.04 -21.50
CA THR A 82 -10.25 -1.32 -20.96
C THR A 82 -11.14 -2.10 -21.93
N GLY A 83 -11.52 -1.51 -23.06
CA GLY A 83 -12.37 -2.11 -24.08
C GLY A 83 -13.87 -1.96 -23.83
N LEU A 84 -14.30 -1.17 -22.83
CA LEU A 84 -15.72 -1.03 -22.49
C LEU A 84 -16.57 -0.63 -23.71
N LEU A 85 -16.15 0.40 -24.46
CA LEU A 85 -16.91 0.90 -25.61
C LEU A 85 -16.92 -0.12 -26.77
N SER A 86 -15.79 -0.78 -27.00
CA SER A 86 -15.70 -1.92 -27.91
C SER A 86 -16.68 -3.04 -27.56
N LEU A 87 -16.75 -3.44 -26.29
CA LEU A 87 -17.71 -4.45 -25.81
C LEU A 87 -19.16 -3.99 -26.01
N MET A 88 -19.48 -2.72 -25.70
CA MET A 88 -20.82 -2.17 -25.89
C MET A 88 -21.27 -2.20 -27.36
N ALA A 89 -20.36 -1.86 -28.28
CA ALA A 89 -20.62 -1.89 -29.71
C ALA A 89 -20.76 -3.34 -30.23
N ALA A 90 -19.84 -4.22 -29.87
CA ALA A 90 -19.86 -5.63 -30.26
C ALA A 90 -21.10 -6.36 -29.72
N HIS A 91 -21.50 -6.10 -28.48
CA HIS A 91 -22.71 -6.67 -27.88
C HIS A 91 -23.98 -6.26 -28.65
N ARG A 92 -23.99 -5.10 -29.31
CA ARG A 92 -25.07 -4.67 -30.21
C ARG A 92 -25.02 -5.29 -31.61
N GLY A 93 -24.02 -6.14 -31.87
CA GLY A 93 -23.81 -6.82 -33.14
C GLY A 93 -22.98 -6.02 -34.14
N ALA A 94 -22.15 -5.07 -33.69
CA ALA A 94 -21.12 -4.47 -34.54
C ALA A 94 -19.88 -5.38 -34.65
N SER A 95 -19.12 -5.23 -35.73
CA SER A 95 -17.72 -5.68 -35.78
C SER A 95 -16.84 -4.50 -35.36
N VAL A 96 -15.91 -4.69 -34.43
CA VAL A 96 -15.16 -3.62 -33.80
C VAL A 96 -13.66 -3.78 -34.04
N VAL A 97 -12.98 -2.69 -34.34
CA VAL A 97 -11.52 -2.60 -34.26
C VAL A 97 -11.16 -1.68 -33.11
N SER A 98 -10.53 -2.23 -32.09
CA SER A 98 -10.02 -1.51 -30.91
C SER A 98 -8.59 -1.08 -31.16
N ILE A 99 -8.32 0.22 -31.06
CA ILE A 99 -6.97 0.80 -31.17
C ILE A 99 -6.56 1.32 -29.81
N GLU A 100 -5.40 0.86 -29.33
CA GLU A 100 -4.82 1.29 -28.06
C GLU A 100 -3.29 1.19 -28.16
N GLU A 101 -2.60 2.18 -27.58
CA GLU A 101 -1.13 2.23 -27.61
C GLU A 101 -0.52 1.12 -26.76
N SER A 102 -1.12 0.85 -25.59
CA SER A 102 -0.59 -0.13 -24.66
C SER A 102 -0.95 -1.56 -25.06
N ALA A 103 0.06 -2.35 -25.40
CA ALA A 103 -0.08 -3.79 -25.63
C ALA A 103 -0.76 -4.52 -24.45
N ASP A 104 -0.43 -4.11 -23.21
CA ASP A 104 -1.00 -4.69 -21.99
C ASP A 104 -2.49 -4.37 -21.85
N MET A 105 -2.92 -3.15 -22.19
CA MET A 105 -4.34 -2.80 -22.22
C MET A 105 -5.08 -3.55 -23.33
N LEU A 106 -4.50 -3.73 -24.51
CA LEU A 106 -5.10 -4.55 -25.57
C LEU A 106 -5.24 -6.02 -25.18
N GLN A 107 -4.31 -6.54 -24.38
CA GLN A 107 -4.46 -7.87 -23.82
C GLN A 107 -5.70 -7.95 -22.92
N LEU A 108 -5.96 -6.92 -22.09
CA LEU A 108 -7.20 -6.82 -21.32
C LEU A 108 -8.44 -6.72 -22.20
N VAL A 109 -8.39 -5.99 -23.33
CA VAL A 109 -9.50 -5.94 -24.30
C VAL A 109 -9.83 -7.34 -24.81
N ARG A 110 -8.82 -8.12 -25.23
CA ARG A 110 -8.99 -9.50 -25.72
C ARG A 110 -9.59 -10.41 -24.65
N GLU A 111 -9.06 -10.35 -23.43
CA GLU A 111 -9.55 -11.14 -22.30
C GLU A 111 -10.99 -10.78 -21.92
N SER A 112 -11.33 -9.49 -21.97
CA SER A 112 -12.70 -9.01 -21.72
C SER A 112 -13.65 -9.45 -22.84
N ALA A 113 -13.21 -9.39 -24.10
CA ALA A 113 -13.99 -9.87 -25.24
C ALA A 113 -14.30 -11.37 -25.08
N GLN A 114 -13.29 -12.18 -24.78
CA GLN A 114 -13.45 -13.62 -24.52
C GLN A 114 -14.38 -13.88 -23.32
N HIS A 115 -14.24 -13.14 -22.23
CA HIS A 115 -15.10 -13.27 -21.06
C HIS A 115 -16.58 -13.02 -21.37
N ASN A 116 -16.86 -12.19 -22.38
CA ASN A 116 -18.21 -11.84 -22.82
C ASN A 116 -18.69 -12.66 -24.04
N GLY A 117 -17.87 -13.57 -24.58
CA GLY A 117 -18.19 -14.33 -25.80
C GLY A 117 -18.23 -13.46 -27.07
N LEU A 118 -17.42 -12.40 -27.12
CA LEU A 118 -17.35 -11.39 -28.19
C LEU A 118 -16.00 -11.38 -28.92
N GLU A 119 -15.15 -12.39 -28.70
CA GLU A 119 -13.80 -12.48 -29.25
C GLU A 119 -13.76 -12.45 -30.79
N GLU A 120 -14.77 -13.03 -31.46
CA GLU A 120 -14.88 -13.02 -32.93
C GLU A 120 -15.34 -11.67 -33.48
N SER A 121 -15.87 -10.78 -32.62
CA SER A 121 -16.42 -9.48 -33.02
C SER A 121 -15.45 -8.33 -32.77
N ILE A 122 -14.35 -8.55 -32.05
CA ILE A 122 -13.41 -7.49 -31.63
C ILE A 122 -12.00 -7.82 -32.11
N GLU A 123 -11.46 -6.97 -32.98
CA GLU A 123 -10.08 -7.00 -33.43
C GLU A 123 -9.25 -5.96 -32.65
N ALA A 124 -8.13 -6.38 -32.05
CA ALA A 124 -7.25 -5.51 -31.25
C ALA A 124 -5.98 -5.12 -32.04
N LYS A 125 -5.78 -3.81 -32.30
CA LYS A 125 -4.61 -3.25 -33.02
C LYS A 125 -3.80 -2.31 -32.12
N GLU A 126 -2.52 -2.63 -31.94
CA GLU A 126 -1.57 -1.86 -31.13
C GLU A 126 -1.07 -0.61 -31.85
N GLY A 127 -1.03 0.51 -31.13
CA GLY A 127 -0.41 1.76 -31.56
C GLY A 127 -1.36 2.94 -31.65
N TYR A 128 -0.84 4.07 -32.10
CA TYR A 128 -1.64 5.29 -32.31
C TYR A 128 -2.45 5.19 -33.60
N SER A 129 -3.71 5.65 -33.56
CA SER A 129 -4.58 5.70 -34.75
C SER A 129 -3.93 6.48 -35.91
N THR A 130 -3.16 7.52 -35.60
CA THR A 130 -2.41 8.37 -36.54
C THR A 130 -1.28 7.67 -37.30
N LYS A 131 -0.91 6.45 -36.88
CA LYS A 131 0.13 5.63 -37.53
C LYS A 131 -0.45 4.45 -38.32
N LEU A 132 -1.76 4.28 -38.31
CA LEU A 132 -2.44 3.18 -39.02
C LEU A 132 -2.96 3.62 -40.39
N SER A 133 -3.12 2.67 -41.29
CA SER A 133 -3.76 2.90 -42.59
C SER A 133 -4.58 1.66 -42.95
N PHE A 134 -5.80 1.85 -43.41
CA PHE A 134 -6.75 0.78 -43.73
C PHE A 134 -6.99 0.70 -45.24
N SER A 135 -7.07 -0.51 -45.77
CA SER A 135 -7.63 -0.73 -47.11
C SER A 135 -9.11 -0.31 -47.15
N GLU A 136 -9.71 -0.18 -48.34
CA GLU A 136 -11.13 0.22 -48.47
C GLU A 136 -12.08 -0.77 -47.77
N GLU A 137 -11.74 -2.06 -47.78
CA GLU A 137 -12.49 -3.12 -47.09
C GLU A 137 -12.34 -3.03 -45.57
N GLU A 138 -11.17 -2.61 -45.10
CA GLU A 138 -10.85 -2.39 -43.69
C GLU A 138 -11.35 -1.04 -43.16
N LYS A 139 -11.97 -0.16 -43.96
CA LYS A 139 -12.48 1.12 -43.45
C LYS A 139 -13.73 0.94 -42.61
N ALA A 140 -13.77 1.62 -41.46
CA ALA A 140 -14.89 1.61 -40.52
C ALA A 140 -16.03 2.54 -40.97
N GLU A 141 -17.22 2.33 -40.41
CA GLU A 141 -18.42 3.13 -40.68
C GLU A 141 -18.76 4.11 -39.56
N VAL A 142 -18.30 3.83 -38.34
CA VAL A 142 -18.50 4.64 -37.13
C VAL A 142 -17.18 4.70 -36.38
N ILE A 143 -16.80 5.88 -35.90
CA ILE A 143 -15.79 6.06 -34.87
C ILE A 143 -16.49 6.21 -33.52
N VAL A 144 -15.98 5.54 -32.51
CA VAL A 144 -16.23 5.86 -31.10
C VAL A 144 -14.89 6.19 -30.47
N SER A 145 -14.86 7.25 -29.65
CA SER A 145 -13.63 7.69 -28.99
C SER A 145 -13.98 8.37 -27.69
N GLU A 146 -13.22 8.03 -26.66
CA GLU A 146 -13.26 8.72 -25.38
C GLU A 146 -11.81 8.96 -24.94
N THR A 147 -11.22 9.96 -25.60
CA THR A 147 -9.86 10.45 -25.35
C THR A 147 -9.98 11.93 -25.00
N PHE A 148 -10.84 12.23 -24.02
CA PHE A 148 -11.12 13.60 -23.59
C PHE A 148 -10.48 13.83 -22.23
N GLY A 149 -9.65 14.88 -22.14
CA GLY A 149 -9.07 15.31 -20.87
C GLY A 149 -9.95 16.34 -20.13
N VAL A 150 -9.39 16.90 -19.05
CA VAL A 150 -10.01 17.98 -18.26
C VAL A 150 -10.37 19.17 -19.14
N LEU A 151 -9.50 19.52 -20.10
CA LEU A 151 -9.72 20.62 -21.05
C LEU A 151 -10.41 20.21 -22.36
N LEU A 152 -11.08 19.04 -22.39
CA LEU A 152 -11.71 18.39 -23.55
C LEU A 152 -10.69 17.91 -24.62
N LEU A 153 -9.91 18.81 -25.19
CA LEU A 153 -9.03 18.54 -26.33
C LEU A 153 -7.60 18.13 -25.94
N GLN A 154 -7.29 18.21 -24.66
CA GLN A 154 -5.97 18.01 -24.05
C GLN A 154 -5.27 16.71 -24.45
N GLU A 155 -6.01 15.61 -24.56
CA GLU A 155 -5.46 14.28 -24.90
C GLU A 155 -5.31 14.06 -26.42
N GLY A 156 -5.24 15.14 -27.22
CA GLY A 156 -4.97 15.06 -28.65
C GLY A 156 -6.09 14.45 -29.49
N CYS A 157 -7.33 14.43 -28.96
CA CYS A 157 -8.48 13.84 -29.68
C CYS A 157 -8.70 14.43 -31.07
N LEU A 158 -8.43 15.73 -31.25
CA LEU A 158 -8.63 16.42 -32.52
C LEU A 158 -7.76 15.82 -33.64
N GLY A 159 -6.47 15.60 -33.37
CA GLY A 159 -5.53 15.00 -34.33
C GLY A 159 -5.90 13.55 -34.67
N SER A 160 -6.23 12.76 -33.65
CA SER A 160 -6.65 11.35 -33.79
C SER A 160 -7.93 11.21 -34.62
N LEU A 161 -8.96 11.99 -34.32
CA LEU A 161 -10.24 11.95 -35.02
C LEU A 161 -10.14 12.50 -36.45
N ALA A 162 -9.36 13.56 -36.67
CA ALA A 162 -9.12 14.11 -38.00
C ALA A 162 -8.43 13.09 -38.92
N HIS A 163 -7.39 12.42 -38.42
CA HIS A 163 -6.71 11.36 -39.15
C HIS A 163 -7.66 10.18 -39.43
N ALA A 164 -8.39 9.71 -38.42
CA ALA A 164 -9.31 8.58 -38.57
C ALA A 164 -10.40 8.85 -39.62
N ASN A 165 -10.97 10.05 -39.64
CA ASN A 165 -11.97 10.44 -40.64
C ASN A 165 -11.41 10.43 -42.07
N GLN A 166 -10.12 10.76 -42.26
CA GLN A 166 -9.48 10.79 -43.57
C GLN A 166 -9.00 9.42 -44.04
N GLN A 167 -8.39 8.63 -43.15
CA GLN A 167 -7.64 7.42 -43.52
C GLN A 167 -8.32 6.11 -43.09
N LEU A 168 -9.15 6.14 -42.05
CA LEU A 168 -9.68 4.92 -41.40
C LEU A 168 -11.20 4.76 -41.54
N LEU A 169 -11.93 5.84 -41.87
CA LEU A 169 -13.38 5.84 -42.06
C LEU A 169 -13.76 5.76 -43.54
N ARG A 170 -14.87 5.09 -43.85
CA ARG A 170 -15.45 5.08 -45.19
C ARG A 170 -15.96 6.48 -45.58
N PRO A 171 -15.82 6.88 -46.87
CA PRO A 171 -16.31 8.17 -47.34
C PRO A 171 -17.79 8.41 -47.07
N THR A 172 -18.17 9.67 -46.94
CA THR A 172 -19.57 10.05 -46.74
C THR A 172 -20.40 9.84 -48.00
N ARG A 173 -21.39 8.93 -47.95
CA ARG A 173 -22.34 8.75 -49.04
C ARG A 173 -23.42 9.85 -48.97
N PRO A 174 -23.79 10.50 -50.09
CA PRO A 174 -24.92 11.42 -50.12
C PRO A 174 -26.21 10.73 -49.66
N GLY A 175 -26.86 11.26 -48.61
CA GLY A 175 -28.06 10.67 -48.00
C GLY A 175 -27.81 9.47 -47.07
N GLY A 176 -26.55 9.19 -46.69
CA GLY A 176 -26.20 8.11 -45.76
C GLY A 176 -26.46 8.45 -44.28
N ASP A 177 -26.40 7.42 -43.42
CA ASP A 177 -26.61 7.49 -41.96
C ASP A 177 -25.85 8.64 -41.29
N SER A 178 -26.53 9.35 -40.37
CA SER A 178 -26.00 10.53 -39.66
C SER A 178 -24.95 10.18 -38.59
N LEU A 179 -24.93 8.94 -38.11
CA LEU A 179 -24.02 8.49 -37.06
C LEU A 179 -22.67 8.09 -37.65
N ARG A 180 -21.67 8.97 -37.54
CA ARG A 180 -20.28 8.74 -37.99
C ARG A 180 -19.24 8.78 -36.88
N CYS A 181 -19.49 9.56 -35.83
CA CYS A 181 -18.61 9.71 -34.68
C CYS A 181 -19.46 9.76 -33.41
N VAL A 182 -19.01 9.09 -32.36
CA VAL A 182 -19.58 9.13 -31.02
C VAL A 182 -18.48 9.53 -30.03
N PRO A 183 -18.59 10.68 -29.35
CA PRO A 183 -19.65 11.69 -29.48
C PRO A 183 -19.61 12.41 -30.86
N TRP A 184 -20.74 13.01 -31.24
CA TRP A 184 -20.89 13.73 -32.51
C TRP A 184 -20.16 15.09 -32.49
N GLY A 185 -20.22 15.78 -31.36
CA GLY A 185 -19.57 17.08 -31.17
C GLY A 185 -19.51 17.47 -29.70
N GLY A 186 -18.79 18.56 -29.41
CA GLY A 186 -18.68 19.12 -28.08
C GLY A 186 -18.35 20.61 -28.06
N ALA A 187 -18.37 21.18 -26.86
CA ALA A 187 -17.92 22.54 -26.59
C ALA A 187 -17.12 22.58 -25.30
N GLN A 188 -16.01 23.31 -25.33
CA GLN A 188 -15.37 23.78 -24.12
C GLN A 188 -16.13 25.01 -23.62
N MET A 189 -16.25 25.11 -22.31
CA MET A 189 -17.11 26.06 -21.61
C MET A 189 -16.28 26.78 -20.56
N LEU A 190 -16.51 28.07 -20.35
CA LEU A 190 -15.85 28.86 -19.31
C LEU A 190 -16.83 29.56 -18.38
N ARG A 191 -16.36 29.84 -17.16
CA ARG A 191 -17.05 30.69 -16.18
C ARG A 191 -16.04 31.49 -15.36
N LEU A 192 -16.40 32.73 -15.02
CA LEU A 192 -15.61 33.55 -14.10
C LEU A 192 -16.06 33.38 -12.65
N LEU A 193 -15.10 33.30 -11.74
CA LEU A 193 -15.30 33.15 -10.30
C LEU A 193 -14.34 34.02 -9.48
N SER A 194 -14.78 34.30 -8.26
CA SER A 194 -13.94 34.73 -7.13
C SER A 194 -13.88 33.59 -6.11
N SER A 195 -12.72 33.31 -5.52
CA SER A 195 -12.54 32.30 -4.47
C SER A 195 -11.32 32.58 -3.59
N THR A 196 -11.52 32.67 -2.28
CA THR A 196 -10.44 32.86 -1.31
C THR A 196 -9.61 31.60 -1.09
N ALA A 197 -10.23 30.42 -1.17
CA ALA A 197 -9.51 29.14 -1.03
C ALA A 197 -8.59 28.89 -2.23
N LEU A 198 -9.05 29.17 -3.46
CA LEU A 198 -8.20 29.07 -4.67
C LEU A 198 -7.12 30.16 -4.67
N ARG A 199 -7.45 31.38 -4.22
CA ARG A 199 -6.48 32.46 -4.00
C ARG A 199 -5.34 32.02 -3.09
N ASP A 200 -5.65 31.44 -1.94
CA ASP A 200 -4.64 31.03 -0.97
C ASP A 200 -3.82 29.83 -1.47
N ALA A 201 -4.45 28.94 -2.26
CA ALA A 201 -3.75 27.85 -2.92
C ALA A 201 -2.69 28.32 -3.94
N THR A 202 -2.84 29.51 -4.52
CA THR A 202 -1.95 30.01 -5.60
C THR A 202 -1.28 31.36 -5.30
N GLY A 203 -1.32 31.86 -4.06
CA GLY A 203 -0.54 33.02 -3.62
C GLY A 203 -1.13 34.42 -3.85
N GLY A 204 -2.42 34.57 -4.16
CA GLY A 204 -3.05 35.90 -4.39
C GLY A 204 -3.29 36.71 -3.09
N ARG A 205 -3.27 38.05 -3.15
CA ARG A 205 -3.71 38.95 -2.05
C ARG A 205 -5.05 39.62 -2.44
N LEU A 206 -6.09 39.57 -1.57
CA LEU A 206 -7.31 40.44 -1.45
C LEU A 206 -8.58 39.67 -0.94
N PRO A 207 -9.63 40.33 -0.36
CA PRO A 207 -10.57 39.73 0.61
C PRO A 207 -11.85 39.04 0.07
N GLU A 208 -12.29 38.03 0.83
CA GLU A 208 -13.60 37.34 1.00
C GLU A 208 -14.37 36.61 -0.13
N GLU A 209 -14.80 35.38 0.24
CA GLU A 209 -15.82 34.42 -0.25
C GLU A 209 -15.96 34.05 -1.74
N MET A 210 -16.34 32.78 -1.97
CA MET A 210 -16.55 32.21 -3.30
C MET A 210 -17.83 32.78 -3.96
N LYS A 211 -17.69 33.44 -5.12
CA LYS A 211 -18.83 34.03 -5.85
C LYS A 211 -18.73 33.73 -7.35
N HIS A 212 -19.83 33.25 -7.94
CA HIS A 212 -19.97 33.12 -9.39
C HIS A 212 -20.23 34.49 -10.02
N LEU A 213 -19.40 34.90 -10.96
CA LEU A 213 -19.42 36.25 -11.53
C LEU A 213 -20.04 36.29 -12.94
N ALA A 214 -20.30 35.13 -13.52
CA ALA A 214 -20.88 34.96 -14.84
C ALA A 214 -21.60 33.61 -14.98
N ARG A 215 -22.49 33.49 -15.96
CA ARG A 215 -23.03 32.19 -16.43
C ARG A 215 -21.98 31.47 -17.28
N TRP A 216 -22.11 30.14 -17.43
CA TRP A 216 -21.28 29.37 -18.38
C TRP A 216 -21.38 29.93 -19.81
N ARG A 217 -20.24 30.02 -20.51
CA ARG A 217 -20.15 30.46 -21.90
C ARG A 217 -19.35 29.48 -22.72
N ASP A 218 -19.82 29.22 -23.94
CA ASP A 218 -19.10 28.48 -24.99
C ASP A 218 -17.78 29.20 -25.30
N THR A 219 -16.68 28.49 -25.53
CA THR A 219 -15.38 29.07 -25.94
C THR A 219 -14.98 28.64 -27.35
N GLY A 220 -15.74 27.71 -27.93
CA GLY A 220 -15.48 27.08 -29.22
C GLY A 220 -16.26 25.78 -29.33
N ARG A 221 -16.94 25.59 -30.46
CA ARG A 221 -17.63 24.33 -30.78
C ARG A 221 -16.72 23.48 -31.65
N VAL A 222 -16.41 22.29 -31.18
CA VAL A 222 -15.81 21.27 -32.02
C VAL A 222 -16.94 20.38 -32.49
N ASN A 223 -17.30 20.51 -33.77
CA ASN A 223 -17.98 19.42 -34.42
C ASN A 223 -16.88 18.40 -34.78
N PHE A 224 -16.88 17.22 -34.13
CA PHE A 224 -15.91 16.16 -34.44
C PHE A 224 -16.06 15.65 -35.89
N SER A 225 -17.09 16.12 -36.61
CA SER A 225 -17.28 15.95 -38.05
C SER A 225 -16.95 17.18 -38.95
N ALA A 226 -16.58 18.38 -38.42
CA ALA A 226 -15.97 19.54 -39.15
C ALA A 226 -15.64 20.77 -38.23
N PRO A 227 -14.60 21.62 -38.46
CA PRO A 227 -14.14 22.67 -37.48
C PRO A 227 -14.72 24.12 -37.62
N GLY A 228 -14.82 24.91 -36.51
CA GLY A 228 -15.01 26.41 -36.46
C GLY A 228 -15.26 27.07 -35.05
N GLY A 229 -14.76 28.31 -34.75
CA GLY A 229 -14.66 29.00 -33.40
C GLY A 229 -15.70 30.10 -32.95
N PHE A 230 -15.50 30.82 -31.80
CA PHE A 230 -16.53 31.63 -31.02
C PHE A 230 -16.07 32.87 -30.10
N CYS A 231 -17.01 33.72 -29.54
CA CYS A 231 -16.86 34.90 -28.58
C CYS A 231 -18.15 35.29 -27.68
N ALA A 232 -18.09 35.80 -26.40
CA ALA A 232 -19.28 36.12 -25.50
C ALA A 232 -19.19 37.22 -24.36
N PRO A 233 -20.34 37.74 -23.77
CA PRO A 233 -20.42 38.78 -22.68
C PRO A 233 -20.90 38.34 -21.24
N LEU A 234 -20.74 39.20 -20.19
CA LEU A 234 -20.84 38.90 -18.72
C LEU A 234 -22.00 39.59 -17.92
N GLN A 235 -22.28 39.15 -16.66
CA GLN A 235 -23.27 39.72 -15.71
C GLN A 235 -22.84 39.65 -14.21
N GLY A 236 -22.51 40.77 -13.53
CA GLY A 236 -22.35 40.85 -12.05
C GLY A 236 -21.22 41.78 -11.52
N ASN A 237 -21.35 42.37 -10.32
CA ASN A 237 -20.41 43.34 -9.67
C ASN A 237 -19.48 42.57 -8.73
N SER A 238 -18.25 42.22 -9.15
CA SER A 238 -17.23 41.56 -8.30
C SER A 238 -15.89 41.45 -9.01
N LEU A 239 -14.78 41.46 -8.25
CA LEU A 239 -13.41 41.23 -8.73
C LEU A 239 -13.26 39.85 -9.39
N VAL A 240 -12.88 39.80 -10.68
CA VAL A 240 -12.64 38.57 -11.42
C VAL A 240 -11.21 38.11 -11.14
N THR A 241 -11.06 36.94 -10.55
CA THR A 241 -9.76 36.36 -10.19
C THR A 241 -9.49 35.03 -10.86
N TRP A 242 -10.54 34.30 -11.26
CA TRP A 242 -10.41 32.93 -11.76
C TRP A 242 -11.32 32.68 -12.96
N LEU A 243 -10.80 31.90 -13.90
CA LEU A 243 -11.56 31.27 -14.97
C LEU A 243 -11.62 29.76 -14.72
N VAL A 244 -12.81 29.19 -14.67
CA VAL A 244 -13.01 27.74 -14.67
C VAL A 244 -13.40 27.32 -16.05
N THR A 245 -12.72 26.29 -16.55
CA THR A 245 -13.11 25.59 -17.76
C THR A 245 -13.83 24.30 -17.40
N SER A 246 -14.87 24.00 -18.16
CA SER A 246 -15.57 22.72 -18.20
C SER A 246 -15.88 22.40 -19.66
N TRP A 247 -16.60 21.32 -19.92
CA TRP A 247 -17.03 21.01 -21.27
C TRP A 247 -18.34 20.21 -21.28
N GLU A 248 -18.93 20.15 -22.46
CA GLU A 248 -20.04 19.25 -22.76
C GLU A 248 -19.87 18.62 -24.15
N VAL A 249 -20.28 17.37 -24.29
CA VAL A 249 -20.34 16.66 -25.58
C VAL A 249 -21.74 16.09 -25.80
N TRP A 250 -22.09 15.85 -27.06
CA TRP A 250 -23.43 15.44 -27.47
C TRP A 250 -23.38 14.21 -28.39
N ALA A 251 -24.40 13.36 -28.28
CA ALA A 251 -24.49 12.13 -29.08
C ALA A 251 -24.89 12.41 -30.54
N ASP A 252 -25.58 13.52 -30.79
CA ASP A 252 -26.09 13.93 -32.10
C ASP A 252 -26.17 15.45 -32.23
N GLN A 253 -26.47 15.91 -33.45
CA GLN A 253 -26.62 17.32 -33.79
C GLN A 253 -27.76 18.03 -33.03
N GLU A 254 -28.85 17.31 -32.74
CA GLU A 254 -30.02 17.83 -32.02
C GLU A 254 -29.79 17.89 -30.50
N LYS A 255 -28.63 17.38 -30.03
CA LYS A 255 -28.23 17.31 -28.63
C LYS A 255 -29.24 16.56 -27.77
N THR A 256 -29.82 15.49 -28.31
CA THR A 256 -30.83 14.70 -27.57
C THR A 256 -30.26 14.10 -26.27
N GLN A 257 -28.94 13.86 -26.24
CA GLN A 257 -28.19 13.41 -25.08
C GLN A 257 -26.96 14.29 -24.89
N LYS A 258 -26.66 14.63 -23.62
CA LYS A 258 -25.56 15.50 -23.23
C LYS A 258 -24.73 14.82 -22.14
N LEU A 259 -23.42 14.86 -22.32
CA LEU A 259 -22.42 14.49 -21.33
C LEU A 259 -21.64 15.74 -20.94
N THR A 260 -21.33 15.96 -19.65
CA THR A 260 -20.78 17.24 -19.19
C THR A 260 -19.94 17.14 -17.92
N THR A 261 -19.04 18.10 -17.73
CA THR A 261 -18.18 18.28 -16.55
C THR A 261 -18.52 19.56 -15.76
N HIS A 262 -19.67 20.19 -16.03
CA HIS A 262 -20.13 21.34 -15.24
C HIS A 262 -20.30 20.95 -13.78
N ALA A 263 -19.61 21.64 -12.87
CA ALA A 263 -19.70 21.35 -11.43
C ALA A 263 -21.14 21.37 -10.88
N GLU A 264 -22.05 22.15 -11.48
CA GLU A 264 -23.47 22.19 -11.09
C GLU A 264 -24.26 20.94 -11.53
N ASP A 265 -23.82 20.32 -12.62
CA ASP A 265 -24.46 19.12 -13.19
C ASP A 265 -23.92 17.84 -12.51
N THR A 266 -22.68 17.88 -11.98
CA THR A 266 -22.06 16.75 -11.26
C THR A 266 -22.35 16.76 -9.77
N LYS A 267 -22.47 17.96 -9.17
CA LYS A 267 -22.70 18.12 -7.73
C LYS A 267 -24.01 17.46 -7.28
N ASP A 268 -23.94 16.79 -6.13
CA ASP A 268 -25.04 16.07 -5.47
C ASP A 268 -25.59 14.87 -6.28
N GLN A 269 -24.96 14.50 -7.40
CA GLN A 269 -25.31 13.31 -8.17
C GLN A 269 -24.56 12.08 -7.65
N PRO A 270 -25.20 10.88 -7.59
CA PRO A 270 -24.53 9.64 -7.19
C PRO A 270 -23.32 9.28 -8.08
N TRP A 271 -23.32 9.70 -9.34
CA TRP A 271 -22.24 9.47 -10.31
C TRP A 271 -21.22 10.62 -10.36
N GLY A 272 -21.47 11.73 -9.64
CA GLY A 272 -20.67 12.96 -9.68
C GLY A 272 -19.25 12.79 -9.15
N PHE A 273 -19.06 12.00 -8.09
CA PHE A 273 -17.73 11.76 -7.54
C PHE A 273 -16.82 11.03 -8.54
N ALA A 274 -17.31 9.94 -9.14
CA ALA A 274 -16.58 9.21 -10.15
C ALA A 274 -16.20 10.11 -11.32
N ARG A 275 -17.15 10.93 -11.81
CA ARG A 275 -16.95 11.94 -12.86
C ARG A 275 -15.82 12.92 -12.54
N ASP A 276 -15.87 13.55 -11.36
CA ASP A 276 -14.89 14.56 -10.98
C ASP A 276 -13.49 13.96 -10.76
N ALA A 277 -13.41 12.67 -10.39
CA ALA A 277 -12.14 11.97 -10.17
C ALA A 277 -11.32 11.67 -11.44
N HIS A 278 -11.93 11.64 -12.65
CA HIS A 278 -11.19 11.42 -13.91
C HIS A 278 -11.22 12.62 -14.87
N TRP A 279 -12.26 13.48 -14.83
CA TRP A 279 -12.34 14.67 -15.70
C TRP A 279 -12.22 16.01 -14.98
N GLY A 280 -12.60 16.10 -13.71
CA GLY A 280 -12.53 17.35 -12.94
C GLY A 280 -13.02 18.62 -13.67
N GLN A 281 -12.40 19.75 -13.34
CA GLN A 281 -12.54 21.03 -14.05
C GLN A 281 -11.17 21.71 -14.14
N GLY A 282 -10.95 22.49 -15.20
CA GLY A 282 -9.72 23.27 -15.34
C GLY A 282 -9.84 24.64 -14.66
N PHE A 283 -8.73 25.14 -14.12
CA PHE A 283 -8.68 26.45 -13.47
C PHE A 283 -7.52 27.26 -14.08
N GLN A 284 -7.79 28.51 -14.47
CA GLN A 284 -6.74 29.46 -14.82
C GLN A 284 -6.87 30.70 -13.95
N PHE A 285 -5.74 31.12 -13.37
CA PHE A 285 -5.62 32.42 -12.75
C PHE A 285 -5.71 33.53 -13.80
N LEU A 286 -6.56 34.52 -13.54
CA LEU A 286 -6.62 35.75 -14.33
C LEU A 286 -6.02 36.87 -13.48
N ASP A 287 -5.11 37.66 -14.06
CA ASP A 287 -4.46 38.80 -13.38
C ASP A 287 -5.46 39.60 -12.53
N ASN A 288 -5.06 39.92 -11.29
CA ASN A 288 -5.87 40.57 -10.25
C ASN A 288 -6.62 41.83 -10.75
N ARG A 289 -7.81 41.66 -11.33
CA ARG A 289 -8.62 42.76 -11.87
C ARG A 289 -9.95 42.85 -11.14
N TYR A 290 -10.18 44.01 -10.52
CA TYR A 290 -11.51 44.35 -10.02
C TYR A 290 -12.48 44.52 -11.20
N VAL A 291 -13.62 43.86 -11.14
CA VAL A 291 -14.66 43.92 -12.17
C VAL A 291 -15.97 44.37 -11.53
N THR A 292 -16.74 45.15 -12.28
CA THR A 292 -18.02 45.73 -11.86
C THR A 292 -19.22 45.16 -12.64
N ALA A 293 -20.44 45.30 -12.13
CA ALA A 293 -21.67 44.76 -12.68
C ALA A 293 -22.03 45.53 -13.90
N GLY A 294 -22.34 44.79 -14.95
CA GLY A 294 -22.58 45.38 -16.25
C GLY A 294 -21.29 45.78 -16.96
N GLU A 295 -20.10 45.50 -16.40
CA GLU A 295 -18.86 45.62 -17.14
C GLU A 295 -18.77 44.50 -18.19
N GLU A 296 -18.61 44.88 -19.45
CA GLU A 296 -18.33 43.96 -20.53
C GLU A 296 -16.84 43.65 -20.54
N LEU A 297 -16.45 42.42 -20.21
CA LEU A 297 -15.08 41.95 -20.40
C LEU A 297 -15.01 41.13 -21.68
N ARG A 298 -14.01 41.44 -22.49
CA ARG A 298 -13.60 40.60 -23.61
C ARG A 298 -12.43 39.74 -23.15
N LEU A 299 -12.59 38.42 -23.25
CA LEU A 299 -11.52 37.45 -22.99
C LEU A 299 -10.95 37.02 -24.34
N THR A 300 -9.62 37.00 -24.44
CA THR A 300 -8.95 36.38 -25.58
C THR A 300 -8.60 34.95 -25.19
N VAL A 301 -9.05 33.99 -26.00
CA VAL A 301 -8.67 32.58 -25.89
C VAL A 301 -7.67 32.26 -26.99
N ARG A 302 -6.51 31.72 -26.64
CA ARG A 302 -5.53 31.19 -27.59
C ARG A 302 -5.43 29.69 -27.42
N TRP A 303 -5.29 28.98 -28.53
CA TRP A 303 -5.11 27.53 -28.55
C TRP A 303 -3.74 27.21 -29.14
N THR A 304 -3.13 26.12 -28.70
CA THR A 304 -2.00 25.54 -29.41
C THR A 304 -2.45 25.02 -30.78
N SER A 305 -1.50 24.83 -31.71
CA SER A 305 -1.80 24.43 -33.10
C SER A 305 -2.46 23.05 -33.21
N ASP A 306 -2.23 22.18 -32.23
CA ASP A 306 -2.87 20.87 -32.07
C ASP A 306 -4.16 20.92 -31.24
N GLY A 307 -4.49 22.08 -30.65
CA GLY A 307 -5.68 22.32 -29.84
C GLY A 307 -5.64 21.73 -28.43
N SER A 308 -4.51 21.16 -27.99
CA SER A 308 -4.39 20.49 -26.69
C SER A 308 -4.46 21.44 -25.50
N LEU A 309 -3.90 22.66 -25.62
CA LEU A 309 -3.88 23.65 -24.56
C LEU A 309 -4.61 24.92 -24.96
N CYS A 310 -5.25 25.57 -23.98
CA CYS A 310 -5.86 26.88 -24.13
C CYS A 310 -5.36 27.86 -23.08
N GLN A 311 -5.09 29.10 -23.49
CA GLN A 311 -4.75 30.20 -22.60
C GLN A 311 -5.80 31.30 -22.70
N PHE A 312 -6.27 31.76 -21.54
CA PHE A 312 -7.17 32.90 -21.39
C PHE A 312 -6.38 34.15 -21.00
N SER A 313 -6.72 35.30 -21.55
CA SER A 313 -6.13 36.59 -21.16
C SER A 313 -7.14 37.73 -21.17
N LEU A 314 -6.97 38.66 -20.23
CA LEU A 314 -7.75 39.90 -20.16
C LEU A 314 -6.97 41.05 -20.84
N PRO A 315 -7.64 41.94 -21.60
CA PRO A 315 -7.02 43.16 -22.11
C PRO A 315 -6.57 44.06 -20.96
N GLN A 316 -5.36 44.61 -21.06
CA GLN A 316 -4.74 45.42 -20.02
C GLN A 316 -5.38 46.82 -19.88
N SER A 317 -6.19 47.27 -20.85
CA SER A 317 -6.94 48.55 -20.77
C SER A 317 -8.24 48.56 -21.58
N LYS A 318 -9.16 49.49 -21.24
CA LYS A 318 -10.39 49.75 -22.02
C LYS A 318 -10.10 50.16 -23.48
N ALA A 319 -9.00 50.89 -23.73
CA ALA A 319 -8.60 51.31 -25.07
C ALA A 319 -8.17 50.14 -25.96
N GLN A 320 -7.45 49.14 -25.41
CA GLN A 320 -7.13 47.90 -26.11
C GLN A 320 -8.39 47.07 -26.42
N SER A 321 -9.38 47.06 -25.52
CA SER A 321 -10.65 46.37 -25.76
C SER A 321 -11.42 46.99 -26.94
N GLN A 322 -11.34 48.31 -27.13
CA GLN A 322 -11.93 49.01 -28.27
C GLN A 322 -11.17 48.70 -29.59
N ALA A 323 -9.83 48.70 -29.57
CA ALA A 323 -9.00 48.40 -30.74
C ALA A 323 -9.17 46.95 -31.25
N ILE A 324 -9.34 45.98 -30.34
CA ILE A 324 -9.70 44.59 -30.69
C ILE A 324 -11.09 44.52 -31.32
N SER A 325 -12.00 45.43 -30.96
CA SER A 325 -13.37 45.48 -31.49
C SER A 325 -13.39 45.87 -32.96
N ASP A 326 -12.52 46.80 -33.33
CA ASP A 326 -12.39 47.29 -34.70
C ASP A 326 -11.63 46.28 -35.59
N ALA A 327 -10.70 45.50 -35.01
CA ALA A 327 -9.96 44.46 -35.71
C ALA A 327 -10.76 43.15 -35.90
N ALA A 328 -11.56 42.72 -34.92
CA ALA A 328 -12.37 41.49 -35.00
C ALA A 328 -13.52 41.60 -36.02
N ALA A 329 -13.99 42.81 -36.32
CA ALA A 329 -14.94 43.06 -37.41
C ALA A 329 -14.32 42.86 -38.81
N ALA A 330 -12.98 42.86 -38.93
CA ALA A 330 -12.25 42.74 -40.18
C ALA A 330 -11.72 41.32 -40.48
N VAL A 331 -11.65 40.42 -39.49
CA VAL A 331 -11.03 39.09 -39.64
C VAL A 331 -11.94 38.00 -39.08
N ALA A 332 -12.96 37.61 -39.86
CA ALA A 332 -13.76 36.41 -39.64
C ALA A 332 -13.14 35.18 -40.35
N VAL A 333 -11.82 35.03 -40.23
CA VAL A 333 -11.08 33.82 -40.61
C VAL A 333 -10.12 33.57 -39.46
N ALA A 334 -10.33 32.50 -38.69
CA ALA A 334 -9.47 32.13 -37.58
C ALA A 334 -8.04 31.88 -38.08
N GLN A 335 -7.19 32.90 -38.02
CA GLN A 335 -5.75 32.69 -38.08
C GLN A 335 -5.34 32.18 -36.70
N VAL A 336 -5.03 30.88 -36.65
CA VAL A 336 -4.29 30.27 -35.54
C VAL A 336 -2.87 30.81 -35.66
N GLU A 337 -2.55 31.85 -34.88
CA GLU A 337 -1.15 32.23 -34.71
C GLU A 337 -0.50 31.18 -33.79
N PRO A 338 0.65 30.60 -34.18
CA PRO A 338 1.41 29.72 -33.29
C PRO A 338 1.82 30.54 -32.06
N PHE A 339 1.38 30.13 -30.88
CA PHE A 339 1.95 30.60 -29.63
C PHE A 339 2.52 29.40 -28.89
N GLU A 340 3.75 29.53 -28.40
CA GLU A 340 4.33 28.56 -27.48
C GLU A 340 3.67 28.78 -26.11
N CYS A 341 2.97 27.77 -25.61
CA CYS A 341 2.37 27.82 -24.29
C CYS A 341 3.49 27.68 -23.24
N LEU A 342 3.53 28.62 -22.30
CA LEU A 342 4.54 28.69 -21.24
C LEU A 342 4.17 27.91 -19.97
N TRP A 343 3.11 27.09 -20.03
CA TRP A 343 2.53 26.44 -18.86
C TRP A 343 2.48 24.94 -19.08
N PHE A 344 3.19 24.21 -18.23
CA PHE A 344 3.30 22.75 -18.26
C PHE A 344 2.24 22.14 -17.35
N GLU A 345 1.58 21.09 -17.82
CA GLU A 345 0.67 20.25 -17.04
C GLU A 345 1.36 19.00 -16.51
N ASP A 346 0.83 18.56 -15.38
CA ASP A 346 1.16 17.36 -14.63
C ASP A 346 0.41 16.16 -15.26
N ALA A 347 0.95 15.60 -16.35
CA ALA A 347 0.70 14.23 -16.83
C ALA A 347 1.67 13.90 -17.96
N ALA A 348 2.68 13.06 -17.66
CA ALA A 348 3.54 12.39 -18.62
C ALA A 348 4.29 13.30 -19.63
N ILE A 349 5.26 14.08 -19.14
CA ILE A 349 6.47 14.32 -19.94
C ILE A 349 7.40 13.13 -19.65
N PRO A 350 7.64 12.20 -20.60
CA PRO A 350 8.79 11.33 -20.46
C PRO A 350 10.00 12.24 -20.39
N MET A 351 10.89 12.01 -19.41
CA MET A 351 12.24 12.54 -19.35
C MET A 351 12.81 12.78 -20.76
N LEU A 352 12.61 13.98 -21.33
CA LEU A 352 13.08 14.33 -22.66
C LEU A 352 14.16 15.38 -22.48
N CYS A 353 15.37 14.85 -22.50
CA CYS A 353 16.63 15.50 -22.84
C CYS A 353 17.26 16.42 -21.79
N ASP A 354 18.24 15.83 -21.09
CA ASP A 354 19.32 16.43 -20.30
C ASP A 354 20.31 17.29 -21.15
N THR A 355 19.85 17.97 -22.21
CA THR A 355 20.75 18.76 -23.06
C THR A 355 20.56 20.26 -22.85
N ALA A 356 21.66 20.94 -22.50
CA ALA A 356 21.74 22.38 -22.29
C ALA A 356 21.27 23.23 -23.49
N GLU A 357 21.16 22.63 -24.68
CA GLU A 357 20.71 23.28 -25.91
C GLU A 357 19.21 23.54 -25.95
N VAL A 358 18.37 22.70 -25.31
CA VAL A 358 16.91 22.90 -25.28
C VAL A 358 16.53 24.00 -24.29
N ALA A 359 17.19 24.05 -23.13
CA ALA A 359 17.01 25.12 -22.15
C ALA A 359 17.42 26.51 -22.71
N ALA A 360 18.49 26.56 -23.50
CA ALA A 360 19.01 27.79 -24.10
C ALA A 360 18.17 28.33 -25.29
N GLU A 361 17.25 27.51 -25.83
CA GLU A 361 16.32 27.94 -26.88
C GLU A 361 15.04 28.54 -26.24
N CYS A 362 14.53 27.94 -25.16
CA CYS A 362 13.41 28.48 -24.39
C CYS A 362 13.72 29.86 -23.78
N ASP A 363 14.93 30.07 -23.24
CA ASP A 363 15.35 31.35 -22.67
C ASP A 363 15.39 32.50 -23.69
N ARG A 364 15.72 32.19 -24.96
CA ARG A 364 15.87 33.20 -26.02
C ARG A 364 14.53 33.71 -26.56
N GLN A 365 13.46 32.91 -26.45
CA GLN A 365 12.12 33.25 -26.93
C GLN A 365 11.29 34.02 -25.88
N LEU A 366 11.66 33.95 -24.60
CA LEU A 366 10.91 34.47 -23.45
C LEU A 366 11.08 35.98 -23.14
N CYS A 367 12.16 36.62 -23.63
CA CYS A 367 12.63 37.92 -23.12
C CYS A 367 12.43 39.10 -24.09
N GLY A 368 11.18 39.50 -24.37
CA GLY A 368 10.86 40.74 -25.12
C GLY A 368 10.64 41.98 -24.22
N ASP A 369 11.21 43.12 -24.62
CA ASP A 369 11.62 44.28 -23.78
C ASP A 369 10.56 45.26 -23.22
N ASP A 370 9.25 45.08 -23.38
CA ASP A 370 8.27 46.10 -22.97
C ASP A 370 7.25 45.60 -21.94
N ARG A 371 7.41 45.94 -20.64
CA ARG A 371 6.31 45.95 -19.63
C ARG A 371 6.62 46.72 -18.30
N PRO A 372 5.59 47.21 -17.58
CA PRO A 372 5.70 48.33 -16.62
C PRO A 372 6.02 47.96 -15.15
N ALA A 373 6.56 48.95 -14.44
CA ALA A 373 7.50 48.85 -13.30
C ALA A 373 6.97 48.44 -11.90
N ASN A 374 5.74 47.92 -11.74
CA ASN A 374 5.12 47.80 -10.40
C ASN A 374 4.73 46.38 -9.96
N PHE A 375 5.39 45.33 -10.48
CA PHE A 375 5.13 43.94 -10.09
C PHE A 375 6.41 43.30 -9.54
N VAL A 376 6.40 42.88 -8.27
CA VAL A 376 7.53 42.26 -7.58
C VAL A 376 7.25 40.78 -7.39
N CYS A 377 7.41 39.98 -8.46
CA CYS A 377 7.70 38.53 -8.40
C CYS A 377 7.94 37.91 -9.80
N ASP A 378 8.55 38.62 -10.77
CA ASP A 378 8.63 38.12 -12.17
C ASP A 378 10.07 37.88 -12.67
N GLU A 379 11.10 38.49 -12.08
CA GLU A 379 12.49 38.30 -12.58
C GLU A 379 13.10 36.96 -12.14
N PHE A 380 12.79 36.51 -10.91
CA PHE A 380 13.27 35.25 -10.35
C PHE A 380 12.67 34.02 -11.06
N LEU A 381 11.35 34.02 -11.31
CA LEU A 381 10.65 32.92 -11.98
C LEU A 381 11.10 32.69 -13.43
N LYS A 382 11.62 33.73 -14.10
CA LYS A 382 12.17 33.64 -15.47
C LYS A 382 13.46 32.82 -15.56
N THR A 383 14.23 32.72 -14.47
CA THR A 383 15.51 32.01 -14.43
C THR A 383 15.41 30.64 -13.74
N CYS A 384 14.21 30.29 -13.27
CA CYS A 384 13.95 29.04 -12.56
C CYS A 384 13.71 27.89 -13.53
N ARG A 385 14.22 26.70 -13.19
CA ARG A 385 13.91 25.47 -13.93
C ARG A 385 12.41 25.18 -13.86
N SER A 386 11.87 24.58 -14.92
CA SER A 386 10.44 24.23 -15.04
C SER A 386 9.90 23.47 -13.82
N ILE A 387 10.70 22.58 -13.24
CA ILE A 387 10.31 21.79 -12.06
C ILE A 387 10.06 22.64 -10.81
N VAL A 388 10.76 23.76 -10.65
CA VAL A 388 10.55 24.69 -9.52
C VAL A 388 9.24 25.43 -9.72
N VAL A 389 8.96 25.90 -10.95
CA VAL A 389 7.69 26.55 -11.31
C VAL A 389 6.51 25.60 -11.12
N GLN A 390 6.67 24.33 -11.49
CA GLN A 390 5.68 23.28 -11.25
C GLN A 390 5.44 23.08 -9.74
N THR A 391 6.50 22.87 -8.96
CA THR A 391 6.41 22.74 -7.49
C THR A 391 5.69 23.95 -6.84
N LEU A 392 5.97 25.16 -7.33
CA LEU A 392 5.31 26.37 -6.87
C LEU A 392 3.79 26.37 -7.14
N ASN A 393 3.40 25.96 -8.35
CA ASN A 393 2.02 26.00 -8.82
C ASN A 393 1.15 24.85 -8.30
N ASP A 394 1.73 23.70 -8.00
CA ASP A 394 0.97 22.50 -7.60
C ASP A 394 0.40 22.65 -6.18
N ASP A 395 1.22 23.05 -5.21
CA ASP A 395 0.79 23.13 -3.81
C ASP A 395 1.65 24.03 -2.92
N TYR A 396 2.84 24.44 -3.34
CA TYR A 396 3.75 25.13 -2.43
C TYR A 396 3.24 26.51 -2.00
N PHE A 397 2.52 27.25 -2.85
CA PHE A 397 1.82 28.47 -2.41
C PHE A 397 0.74 28.17 -1.37
N ALA A 398 -0.01 27.09 -1.56
CA ALA A 398 -1.00 26.60 -0.60
C ALA A 398 -0.31 26.28 0.74
N PHE A 399 0.83 25.60 0.71
CA PHE A 399 1.66 25.27 1.87
C PHE A 399 2.14 26.53 2.62
N LEU A 400 2.62 27.54 1.90
CA LEU A 400 3.04 28.81 2.49
C LEU A 400 1.89 29.60 3.11
N ASN A 401 0.66 29.44 2.61
CA ASN A 401 -0.54 30.13 3.10
C ASN A 401 -1.35 29.32 4.12
N HIS A 402 -0.91 28.11 4.45
CA HIS A 402 -1.62 27.19 5.33
C HIS A 402 -1.73 27.72 6.77
N GLN A 403 -2.85 28.35 7.13
CA GLN A 403 -3.01 29.01 8.44
C GLN A 403 -2.80 28.11 9.65
N GLY A 404 -3.23 26.83 9.61
CA GLY A 404 -2.98 25.87 10.71
C GLY A 404 -1.49 25.70 11.01
N ARG A 405 -0.69 25.32 10.01
CA ARG A 405 0.78 25.33 10.01
C ARG A 405 1.39 26.65 10.49
N LEU A 406 0.97 27.79 9.94
CA LEU A 406 1.53 29.10 10.33
C LEU A 406 1.28 29.41 11.81
N ASN A 407 0.07 29.17 12.30
CA ASN A 407 -0.29 29.39 13.70
C ASN A 407 0.47 28.45 14.63
N PHE A 408 0.68 27.20 14.22
CA PHE A 408 1.49 26.23 14.95
C PHE A 408 2.92 26.73 15.18
N PHE A 409 3.66 27.05 14.11
CA PHE A 409 5.06 27.50 14.24
C PHE A 409 5.20 28.82 14.99
N ARG A 410 4.34 29.80 14.73
CA ARG A 410 4.35 31.08 15.45
C ARG A 410 4.13 30.89 16.94
N SER A 411 3.16 30.06 17.32
CA SER A 411 2.85 29.82 18.75
C SER A 411 3.98 29.06 19.45
N ALA A 412 4.59 28.09 18.75
CA ALA A 412 5.74 27.35 19.24
C ALA A 412 6.95 28.26 19.50
N LEU A 413 7.30 29.09 18.52
CA LEU A 413 8.41 30.05 18.62
C LEU A 413 8.15 31.13 19.67
N GLN A 414 6.92 31.62 19.79
CA GLN A 414 6.53 32.56 20.84
C GLN A 414 6.70 31.95 22.24
N SER A 415 6.27 30.70 22.42
CA SER A 415 6.45 29.97 23.69
C SER A 415 7.92 29.75 24.01
N LEU A 416 8.78 29.56 23.00
CA LEU A 416 10.22 29.46 23.16
C LEU A 416 10.85 30.81 23.55
N ALA A 417 10.41 31.90 22.93
CA ALA A 417 10.87 33.26 23.25
C ALA A 417 10.60 33.61 24.72
N GLU A 418 9.42 33.26 25.24
CA GLU A 418 9.03 33.46 26.64
C GLU A 418 9.94 32.70 27.61
N LYS A 419 10.34 31.46 27.26
CA LYS A 419 11.22 30.61 28.09
C LYS A 419 12.68 31.07 28.08
N THR A 420 13.14 31.70 26.99
CA THR A 420 14.56 31.97 26.76
C THR A 420 15.00 33.39 27.12
N SER A 421 14.06 34.28 27.47
CA SER A 421 14.31 35.60 28.06
C SER A 421 15.34 36.46 27.29
N GLY A 422 15.30 36.41 25.96
CA GLY A 422 16.15 37.24 25.08
C GLY A 422 17.59 36.76 24.90
N ARG A 423 17.92 35.52 25.28
CA ARG A 423 19.19 34.89 24.91
C ARG A 423 19.42 34.95 23.39
N CYS A 424 20.67 35.15 22.99
CA CYS A 424 21.11 34.89 21.61
C CYS A 424 21.07 33.37 21.40
N LEU A 425 20.28 32.91 20.43
CA LEU A 425 20.12 31.50 20.10
C LEU A 425 20.61 31.26 18.67
N HIS A 426 21.31 30.15 18.46
CA HIS A 426 21.64 29.66 17.13
C HIS A 426 20.52 28.74 16.66
N VAL A 427 19.86 29.11 15.56
CA VAL A 427 18.71 28.40 15.00
C VAL A 427 19.11 27.77 13.68
N LEU A 428 18.82 26.48 13.51
CA LEU A 428 18.96 25.76 12.25
C LEU A 428 17.58 25.60 11.62
N ASP A 429 17.41 26.06 10.39
CA ASP A 429 16.22 25.81 9.57
C ASP A 429 16.56 24.74 8.52
N LEU A 430 16.06 23.51 8.71
CA LEU A 430 16.31 22.36 7.84
C LEU A 430 15.22 22.24 6.77
N GLY A 431 15.60 22.39 5.50
CA GLY A 431 14.65 22.44 4.40
C GLY A 431 13.96 23.80 4.34
N ALA A 432 14.77 24.87 4.32
CA ALA A 432 14.29 26.24 4.48
C ALA A 432 13.29 26.68 3.41
N GLY A 433 13.29 26.04 2.23
CA GLY A 433 12.39 26.36 1.13
C GLY A 433 12.53 27.84 0.74
N ALA A 434 11.44 28.60 0.87
CA ALA A 434 11.39 30.04 0.59
C ALA A 434 11.77 30.92 1.80
N GLY A 435 12.28 30.32 2.89
CA GLY A 435 12.77 31.01 4.08
C GLY A 435 11.70 31.43 5.08
N GLN A 436 10.49 30.86 5.02
CA GLN A 436 9.37 31.30 5.87
C GLN A 436 9.55 30.97 7.36
N LEU A 437 10.10 29.79 7.69
CA LEU A 437 10.34 29.42 9.09
C LEU A 437 11.50 30.22 9.69
N SER A 438 12.59 30.40 8.94
CA SER A 438 13.66 31.36 9.26
C SER A 438 13.12 32.75 9.59
N LEU A 439 12.20 33.27 8.77
CA LEU A 439 11.56 34.57 9.01
C LEU A 439 10.77 34.58 10.32
N PHE A 440 10.00 33.54 10.61
CA PHE A 440 9.25 33.45 11.87
C PHE A 440 10.17 33.35 13.09
N ALA A 441 11.28 32.62 12.98
CA ALA A 441 12.28 32.52 14.03
C ALA A 441 12.84 33.90 14.37
N LEU A 442 13.26 34.67 13.36
CA LEU A 442 13.83 36.01 13.53
C LEU A 442 12.82 37.04 14.06
N GLN A 443 11.54 36.89 13.72
CA GLN A 443 10.46 37.72 14.25
C GLN A 443 10.18 37.45 15.74
N ALA A 444 10.21 36.17 16.14
CA ALA A 444 9.94 35.77 17.52
C ALA A 444 11.17 35.88 18.44
N LEU A 445 12.38 35.74 17.87
CA LEU A 445 13.66 35.70 18.58
C LEU A 445 14.59 36.80 18.02
N PRO A 446 14.48 38.05 18.50
CA PRO A 446 15.17 39.21 17.90
C PRO A 446 16.70 39.13 17.90
N ASN A 447 17.27 38.31 18.80
CA ASN A 447 18.72 38.12 18.95
C ASN A 447 19.21 36.81 18.33
N ALA A 448 18.36 36.06 17.62
CA ALA A 448 18.75 34.79 17.03
C ALA A 448 19.69 34.98 15.83
N LYS A 449 20.59 34.01 15.64
CA LYS A 449 21.31 33.81 14.38
C LYS A 449 20.77 32.57 13.70
N VAL A 450 20.34 32.70 12.46
CA VAL A 450 19.73 31.59 11.71
C VAL A 450 20.71 31.04 10.67
N LEU A 451 20.89 29.72 10.66
CA LEU A 451 21.49 28.97 9.56
C LEU A 451 20.36 28.25 8.83
N ALA A 452 20.07 28.65 7.60
CA ALA A 452 19.04 28.06 6.76
C ALA A 452 19.68 27.14 5.72
N LEU A 453 19.34 25.84 5.75
CA LEU A 453 19.83 24.84 4.82
C LEU A 453 18.74 24.46 3.82
N GLU A 454 19.06 24.55 2.54
CA GLU A 454 18.15 24.19 1.45
C GLU A 454 18.89 23.36 0.40
N ALA A 455 18.25 22.28 -0.06
CA ALA A 455 18.83 21.33 -1.00
C ALA A 455 18.67 21.78 -2.47
N CYS A 456 17.71 22.66 -2.75
CA CYS A 456 17.50 23.24 -4.07
C CYS A 456 18.12 24.64 -4.17
N SER A 457 19.00 24.83 -5.16
CA SER A 457 19.69 26.12 -5.37
C SER A 457 18.73 27.29 -5.61
N GLU A 458 17.61 27.03 -6.28
CA GLU A 458 16.59 28.02 -6.62
C GLU A 458 15.82 28.44 -5.36
N PHE A 459 15.32 27.48 -4.57
CA PHE A 459 14.68 27.80 -3.27
C PHE A 459 15.66 28.52 -2.32
N CYS A 460 16.94 28.16 -2.33
CA CYS A 460 17.99 28.89 -1.60
C CYS A 460 18.08 30.37 -2.06
N GLY A 461 17.94 30.65 -3.36
CA GLY A 461 17.82 32.00 -3.90
C GLY A 461 16.58 32.73 -3.37
N MET A 462 15.40 32.10 -3.43
CA MET A 462 14.15 32.67 -2.91
C MET A 462 14.21 33.00 -1.42
N ALA A 463 14.79 32.11 -0.61
CA ALA A 463 14.97 32.32 0.81
C ALA A 463 15.85 33.55 1.09
N LYS A 464 16.97 33.70 0.36
CA LYS A 464 17.84 34.88 0.47
C LYS A 464 17.09 36.15 0.13
N GLU A 465 16.37 36.20 -0.99
CA GLU A 465 15.58 37.37 -1.39
C GLU A 465 14.52 37.73 -0.36
N THR A 466 13.77 36.73 0.12
CA THR A 466 12.72 36.90 1.13
C THR A 466 13.28 37.47 2.43
N LEU A 467 14.37 36.90 2.93
CA LEU A 467 14.96 37.28 4.21
C LEU A 467 15.71 38.62 4.13
N ASN A 468 16.42 38.87 3.02
CA ASN A 468 17.09 40.15 2.77
C ASN A 468 16.07 41.27 2.59
N GLY A 469 15.00 41.03 1.83
CA GLY A 469 13.90 41.98 1.62
C GLY A 469 13.15 42.31 2.92
N ALA A 470 13.14 41.38 3.88
CA ALA A 470 12.61 41.58 5.23
C ALA A 470 13.60 42.28 6.19
N GLY A 471 14.83 42.59 5.75
CA GLY A 471 15.83 43.32 6.53
C GLY A 471 16.69 42.45 7.46
N TYR A 472 16.76 41.13 7.23
CA TYR A 472 17.48 40.19 8.10
C TYR A 472 18.80 39.66 7.53
N ALA A 473 19.36 40.31 6.50
CA ALA A 473 20.57 39.85 5.80
C ALA A 473 21.76 39.55 6.73
N ASP A 474 21.93 40.32 7.81
CA ASP A 474 23.04 40.16 8.77
C ASP A 474 22.77 39.09 9.85
N ALA A 475 21.51 38.64 9.99
CA ALA A 475 21.08 37.71 11.03
C ALA A 475 20.84 36.28 10.51
N VAL A 476 20.90 36.06 9.19
CA VAL A 476 20.67 34.75 8.57
C VAL A 476 21.72 34.40 7.53
N GLN A 477 22.17 33.15 7.57
CA GLN A 477 23.01 32.56 6.57
C GLN A 477 22.23 31.47 5.83
N VAL A 478 21.96 31.68 4.55
CA VAL A 478 21.29 30.66 3.70
C VAL A 478 22.34 29.90 2.89
N GLN A 479 22.40 28.58 3.05
CA GLN A 479 23.33 27.70 2.37
C GLN A 479 22.60 26.68 1.50
N HIS A 480 23.08 26.50 0.27
CA HIS A 480 22.67 25.40 -0.60
C HIS A 480 23.43 24.14 -0.17
N ALA A 481 22.85 23.38 0.76
CA ALA A 481 23.51 22.24 1.40
C ALA A 481 22.49 21.33 2.08
N LEU A 482 22.87 20.05 2.21
CA LEU A 482 22.24 19.12 3.14
C LEU A 482 22.93 19.19 4.49
N SER A 483 22.26 18.76 5.57
CA SER A 483 22.85 18.73 6.91
C SER A 483 24.16 17.94 6.96
N CYS A 484 24.26 16.82 6.22
CA CYS A 484 25.44 15.97 6.13
C CYS A 484 26.64 16.62 5.44
N CYS A 485 26.43 17.76 4.77
CA CYS A 485 27.48 18.51 4.06
C CYS A 485 27.99 19.71 4.87
N VAL A 486 27.44 19.95 6.06
CA VAL A 486 27.78 21.09 6.91
C VAL A 486 28.57 20.62 8.14
N GLU A 487 29.60 21.38 8.49
CA GLU A 487 30.36 21.25 9.73
C GLU A 487 30.31 22.59 10.49
N LEU A 488 30.11 22.52 11.80
CA LEU A 488 30.07 23.69 12.69
C LEU A 488 31.16 23.55 13.76
N SER A 489 31.72 24.67 14.20
CA SER A 489 32.59 24.68 15.37
C SER A 489 31.77 24.46 16.65
N GLU A 490 32.39 24.04 17.75
CA GLU A 490 31.69 23.85 19.03
C GLU A 490 30.95 25.12 19.50
N ASN A 491 31.47 26.31 19.18
CA ASN A 491 30.84 27.59 19.53
C ASN A 491 29.67 27.98 18.63
N ASP A 492 29.54 27.33 17.47
CA ASP A 492 28.48 27.58 16.48
C ASP A 492 27.39 26.50 16.52
N ALA A 493 27.49 25.54 17.45
CA ALA A 493 26.48 24.50 17.64
C ALA A 493 25.09 25.13 17.87
N VAL A 494 24.06 24.50 17.30
CA VAL A 494 22.71 25.09 17.24
C VAL A 494 21.90 24.76 18.49
N ASP A 495 21.20 25.76 19.02
CA ASP A 495 20.31 25.67 20.18
C ASP A 495 18.90 25.20 19.79
N VAL A 496 18.47 25.51 18.57
CA VAL A 496 17.13 25.25 18.05
C VAL A 496 17.21 24.64 16.66
N VAL A 497 16.43 23.60 16.39
CA VAL A 497 16.24 23.03 15.05
C VAL A 497 14.77 23.18 14.66
N LEU A 498 14.53 23.91 13.56
CA LEU A 498 13.25 24.01 12.88
C LEU A 498 13.28 23.07 11.67
N CYS A 499 12.23 22.28 11.51
CA CYS A 499 12.12 21.37 10.38
C CYS A 499 10.67 20.98 10.11
N GLU A 500 10.40 20.57 8.88
CA GLU A 500 9.11 19.98 8.49
C GLU A 500 9.37 18.62 7.85
N PRO A 501 9.71 17.59 8.66
CA PRO A 501 10.12 16.32 8.13
C PRO A 501 8.96 15.44 7.66
N TYR A 502 7.74 15.98 7.64
CA TYR A 502 6.48 15.28 7.39
C TYR A 502 5.83 15.77 6.09
N ASP A 503 5.09 14.88 5.44
CA ASP A 503 4.34 15.12 4.20
C ASP A 503 3.01 14.37 4.29
N ILE A 504 2.63 13.54 3.31
CA ILE A 504 1.47 12.64 3.41
C ILE A 504 1.56 11.72 4.65
N PHE A 505 2.79 11.36 5.04
CA PHE A 505 3.09 10.60 6.26
C PHE A 505 3.93 11.42 7.23
N LEU A 506 3.84 11.08 8.52
CA LEU A 506 4.71 11.67 9.55
C LEU A 506 6.21 11.44 9.25
N THR A 507 6.52 10.35 8.55
CA THR A 507 7.90 10.00 8.17
C THR A 507 8.38 10.62 6.86
N GLY A 508 7.58 11.51 6.26
CA GLY A 508 7.79 12.06 4.92
C GLY A 508 7.47 11.08 3.79
N ASP A 509 7.50 11.56 2.54
CA ASP A 509 7.55 10.72 1.34
C ASP A 509 8.96 10.11 1.21
N SER A 510 9.05 8.86 0.76
CA SER A 510 10.24 8.00 0.80
C SER A 510 11.44 8.54 0.02
N ALA A 511 11.21 9.44 -0.93
CA ALA A 511 12.26 10.11 -1.69
C ALA A 511 13.02 11.17 -0.87
N SER A 512 12.46 11.68 0.23
CA SER A 512 12.97 12.90 0.88
C SER A 512 14.05 12.67 1.94
N GLY A 513 14.13 11.50 2.59
CA GLY A 513 15.11 11.26 3.67
C GLY A 513 15.05 12.26 4.84
N SER A 514 13.97 13.02 4.97
CA SER A 514 13.84 14.20 5.83
C SER A 514 14.17 13.94 7.31
N LEU A 515 13.69 12.81 7.85
CA LEU A 515 13.98 12.40 9.23
C LEU A 515 15.46 12.07 9.44
N ASP A 516 16.17 11.58 8.44
CA ASP A 516 17.60 11.28 8.56
C ASP A 516 18.42 12.56 8.65
N TYR A 517 18.05 13.60 7.90
CA TYR A 517 18.68 14.92 8.01
C TYR A 517 18.42 15.55 9.39
N LEU A 518 17.23 15.37 9.95
CA LEU A 518 16.95 15.77 11.33
C LEU A 518 17.81 15.02 12.35
N ILE A 519 17.92 13.69 12.23
CA ILE A 519 18.76 12.87 13.11
C ILE A 519 20.22 13.32 13.03
N ASP A 520 20.72 13.49 11.82
CA ASP A 520 22.07 13.91 11.51
C ASP A 520 22.40 15.30 12.08
N ALA A 521 21.54 16.29 11.81
CA ALA A 521 21.70 17.64 12.34
C ALA A 521 21.66 17.66 13.87
N ARG A 522 20.71 16.97 14.50
CA ARG A 522 20.60 16.85 15.96
C ARG A 522 21.84 16.22 16.60
N GLN A 523 22.45 15.26 15.93
CA GLN A 523 23.61 14.53 16.46
C GLN A 523 24.93 15.29 16.29
N ARG A 524 25.12 15.99 15.17
CA ARG A 524 26.41 16.60 14.82
C ARG A 524 26.44 18.12 14.92
N LEU A 525 25.33 18.78 14.63
CA LEU A 525 25.27 20.23 14.48
C LEU A 525 24.69 20.93 15.72
N ALA A 526 23.98 20.19 16.58
CA ALA A 526 23.22 20.76 17.70
C ALA A 526 23.85 20.50 19.07
N VAL A 527 23.50 21.34 20.03
CA VAL A 527 23.86 21.14 21.46
C VAL A 527 23.07 19.97 22.07
N ALA A 528 23.58 19.40 23.17
CA ALA A 528 22.96 18.23 23.81
C ALA A 528 21.49 18.44 24.25
N ASN A 529 21.11 19.67 24.62
CA ASN A 529 19.75 20.04 25.05
C ASN A 529 19.02 20.87 23.99
N VAL A 530 19.25 20.58 22.72
CA VAL A 530 18.62 21.28 21.59
C VAL A 530 17.09 21.24 21.67
N GLU A 531 16.47 22.39 21.41
CA GLU A 531 15.03 22.51 21.20
C GLU A 531 14.70 22.15 19.74
N ILE A 532 13.71 21.29 19.51
CA ILE A 532 13.30 20.89 18.16
C ILE A 532 11.83 21.26 17.98
N ILE A 533 11.51 21.94 16.89
CA ILE A 533 10.14 22.32 16.54
C ILE A 533 9.82 21.76 15.14
N PRO A 534 8.84 20.84 15.03
CA PRO A 534 8.06 20.23 16.12
C PRO A 534 8.91 19.34 17.03
N SER A 535 8.48 19.12 18.29
CA SER A 535 9.20 18.24 19.23
C SER A 535 8.86 16.76 19.04
N GLY A 536 7.73 16.46 18.39
CA GLY A 536 7.34 15.11 18.04
C GLY A 536 6.06 15.06 17.22
N GLY A 537 5.66 13.83 16.88
CA GLY A 537 4.42 13.57 16.17
C GLY A 537 3.97 12.12 16.27
N ALA A 538 2.73 11.85 15.88
CA ALA A 538 2.13 10.52 15.86
C ALA A 538 1.44 10.21 14.52
N GLN A 539 1.62 8.97 14.06
CA GLN A 539 0.93 8.43 12.89
C GLN A 539 -0.29 7.64 13.36
N PHE A 540 -1.42 7.84 12.69
CA PHE A 540 -2.70 7.22 12.99
C PHE A 540 -3.26 6.48 11.79
N VAL A 541 -4.16 5.55 12.09
CA VAL A 541 -5.00 4.83 11.12
C VAL A 541 -6.46 4.86 11.51
N ARG A 542 -7.31 4.71 10.49
CA ARG A 542 -8.76 4.58 10.66
C ARG A 542 -9.35 3.74 9.53
N LEU A 543 -10.42 3.01 9.83
CA LEU A 543 -11.20 2.27 8.86
C LEU A 543 -12.35 3.12 8.37
N LEU A 544 -12.67 3.03 7.09
CA LEU A 544 -13.82 3.69 6.52
C LEU A 544 -14.54 2.84 5.49
N MET A 545 -15.76 3.28 5.21
CA MET A 545 -16.61 2.78 4.14
C MET A 545 -17.02 3.96 3.26
N SER A 546 -17.01 3.74 1.95
CA SER A 546 -17.69 4.55 0.96
C SER A 546 -17.89 3.70 -0.30
N SER A 547 -19.09 3.73 -0.89
CA SER A 547 -19.38 3.09 -2.18
C SER A 547 -18.57 3.69 -3.32
N GLU A 548 -18.03 4.89 -3.10
CA GLU A 548 -17.13 5.57 -4.02
C GLU A 548 -15.72 4.98 -4.05
N LEU A 549 -15.39 4.10 -3.10
CA LEU A 549 -14.09 3.49 -2.95
C LEU A 549 -14.16 1.96 -3.10
N GLY A 550 -13.03 1.37 -3.48
CA GLY A 550 -12.89 -0.09 -3.56
C GLY A 550 -13.69 -0.72 -4.71
N ILE A 551 -14.01 -2.01 -4.55
CA ILE A 551 -14.56 -2.82 -5.65
C ILE A 551 -16.07 -2.88 -5.73
N ARG A 552 -16.77 -2.33 -4.73
CA ARG A 552 -18.24 -2.39 -4.68
C ARG A 552 -18.88 -1.61 -5.83
N GLY A 553 -18.12 -0.71 -6.47
CA GLY A 553 -18.51 -0.03 -7.69
C GLY A 553 -18.37 -0.82 -9.00
N PHE A 554 -17.76 -2.02 -9.02
CA PHE A 554 -17.67 -2.84 -10.25
C PHE A 554 -18.92 -3.70 -10.50
N ALA A 555 -19.90 -3.65 -9.60
CA ALA A 555 -21.12 -4.46 -9.73
C ALA A 555 -22.09 -3.83 -10.74
N ASN A 556 -22.13 -4.43 -11.92
CA ASN A 556 -23.20 -4.40 -12.93
C ASN A 556 -23.66 -3.00 -13.37
N SER A 557 -23.17 -2.55 -14.53
CA SER A 557 -24.03 -1.71 -15.36
C SER A 557 -25.22 -2.58 -15.82
N GLU A 558 -26.42 -2.02 -15.80
CA GLU A 558 -27.64 -2.67 -16.33
C GLU A 558 -27.56 -2.98 -17.84
N ASN A 559 -26.41 -2.68 -18.46
CA ASN A 559 -26.10 -2.72 -19.87
C ASN A 559 -25.23 -3.95 -20.21
N SER A 560 -25.72 -5.17 -19.95
CA SER A 560 -25.36 -6.49 -20.52
C SER A 560 -23.90 -6.89 -20.88
N VAL A 561 -22.87 -6.10 -20.57
CA VAL A 561 -21.44 -6.41 -20.75
C VAL A 561 -20.73 -6.43 -19.39
N SER A 562 -19.89 -7.44 -19.17
CA SER A 562 -19.18 -7.70 -17.91
C SER A 562 -17.71 -7.29 -18.01
N LEU A 563 -17.23 -6.52 -17.04
CA LEU A 563 -15.80 -6.22 -16.83
C LEU A 563 -15.28 -6.84 -15.53
N GLN A 564 -15.93 -7.89 -15.02
CA GLN A 564 -15.51 -8.55 -13.77
C GLN A 564 -14.10 -9.15 -13.85
N ASN A 565 -13.60 -9.42 -15.07
CA ASN A 565 -12.23 -9.86 -15.31
C ASN A 565 -11.17 -8.78 -14.97
N LEU A 566 -11.55 -7.51 -14.82
CA LEU A 566 -10.66 -6.43 -14.37
C LEU A 566 -10.55 -6.34 -12.84
N ALA A 567 -11.50 -6.92 -12.10
CA ALA A 567 -11.50 -6.86 -10.63
C ALA A 567 -10.17 -7.35 -10.02
N PRO A 568 -9.52 -8.43 -10.49
CA PRO A 568 -8.21 -8.86 -9.98
C PRO A 568 -7.11 -7.80 -10.02
N LEU A 569 -7.22 -6.77 -10.88
CA LEU A 569 -6.24 -5.68 -11.01
C LEU A 569 -6.40 -4.58 -9.96
N VAL A 570 -7.41 -4.65 -9.08
CA VAL A 570 -7.62 -3.60 -8.07
C VAL A 570 -6.44 -3.51 -7.13
N ASP A 571 -5.86 -2.32 -6.99
CA ASP A 571 -4.70 -2.11 -6.16
C ASP A 571 -5.13 -2.03 -4.69
N SER A 572 -4.77 -3.06 -3.92
CA SER A 572 -4.94 -3.08 -2.47
C SER A 572 -3.60 -3.15 -1.76
N ILE A 573 -2.53 -2.79 -2.45
CA ILE A 573 -1.14 -2.86 -1.99
C ILE A 573 -0.62 -1.45 -1.75
N SER A 574 -0.87 -0.56 -2.72
CA SER A 574 -0.35 0.78 -2.69
C SER A 574 -1.09 1.62 -1.66
N LEU A 575 -0.31 2.43 -0.95
CA LEU A 575 -0.82 3.49 -0.12
C LEU A 575 -0.83 4.77 -0.95
N MET A 576 -2.00 5.14 -1.43
CA MET A 576 -2.23 6.26 -2.33
C MET A 576 -2.48 7.53 -1.53
N SER A 577 -2.10 8.69 -2.04
CA SER A 577 -2.48 9.96 -1.42
C SER A 577 -3.84 10.42 -1.93
N SER A 578 -4.71 10.90 -1.03
CA SER A 578 -5.96 11.57 -1.41
C SER A 578 -5.71 12.78 -2.32
N ARG A 579 -4.61 13.53 -2.08
CA ARG A 579 -4.15 14.61 -2.95
C ARG A 579 -3.83 14.11 -4.36
N LYS A 580 -3.01 13.06 -4.50
CA LYS A 580 -2.65 12.48 -5.81
C LYS A 580 -3.87 11.92 -6.56
N LYS A 581 -4.90 11.51 -5.81
CA LYS A 581 -6.19 11.06 -6.36
C LYS A 581 -7.18 12.20 -6.65
N GLY A 582 -6.82 13.44 -6.38
CA GLY A 582 -7.64 14.61 -6.70
C GLY A 582 -8.94 14.75 -5.90
N PHE A 583 -9.04 14.15 -4.70
CA PHE A 583 -10.27 14.25 -3.90
C PHE A 583 -10.01 14.47 -2.40
N ARG A 584 -11.04 14.94 -1.69
CA ARG A 584 -11.03 15.10 -0.22
C ARG A 584 -11.93 14.06 0.42
N TRP A 585 -11.57 13.52 1.58
CA TRP A 585 -12.46 12.61 2.32
C TRP A 585 -13.85 13.19 2.55
N ASN A 586 -13.88 14.47 2.89
CA ASN A 586 -15.11 15.21 3.12
C ASN A 586 -15.97 15.42 1.85
N SER A 587 -15.47 15.08 0.66
CA SER A 587 -16.24 15.10 -0.59
C SER A 587 -16.85 13.75 -0.97
N LEU A 588 -16.61 12.68 -0.19
CA LEU A 588 -17.27 11.40 -0.38
C LEU A 588 -18.71 11.47 0.18
N PRO A 589 -19.75 11.26 -0.66
CA PRO A 589 -21.15 11.51 -0.28
C PRO A 589 -21.70 10.54 0.78
N ASP A 590 -21.13 9.32 0.86
CA ASP A 590 -21.60 8.24 1.73
C ASP A 590 -20.53 7.76 2.74
N LEU A 591 -19.57 8.64 3.06
CA LEU A 591 -18.48 8.32 3.98
C LEU A 591 -19.00 7.89 5.35
N VAL A 592 -18.63 6.68 5.77
CA VAL A 592 -18.85 6.17 7.13
C VAL A 592 -17.52 5.83 7.77
N LEU A 593 -17.30 6.37 8.97
CA LEU A 593 -16.12 6.09 9.79
C LEU A 593 -16.32 4.75 10.51
N MET A 594 -15.75 3.68 9.95
CA MET A 594 -15.96 2.30 10.41
C MET A 594 -15.21 1.95 11.70
N SER A 595 -14.26 2.77 12.13
CA SER A 595 -13.57 2.62 13.41
C SER A 595 -13.33 3.97 14.09
N SER A 596 -12.94 3.94 15.37
CA SER A 596 -12.22 5.08 15.95
C SER A 596 -10.84 5.22 15.32
N ARG A 597 -10.25 6.41 15.39
CA ARG A 597 -8.85 6.63 15.03
C ARG A 597 -7.94 5.92 16.04
N VAL A 598 -6.90 5.23 15.57
CA VAL A 598 -5.96 4.47 16.40
C VAL A 598 -4.53 4.91 16.08
N GLN A 599 -3.72 5.17 17.09
CA GLN A 599 -2.31 5.51 16.93
C GLN A 599 -1.50 4.27 16.53
N LEU A 600 -0.81 4.34 15.39
CA LEU A 600 0.14 3.32 14.96
C LEU A 600 1.43 3.43 15.77
N PHE A 601 2.09 4.58 15.70
CA PHE A 601 3.34 4.87 16.38
C PHE A 601 3.47 6.36 16.64
N GLU A 602 4.41 6.71 17.53
CA GLU A 602 4.73 8.07 17.92
C GLU A 602 6.24 8.23 17.95
N LEU A 603 6.70 9.41 17.54
CA LEU A 603 8.09 9.76 17.42
C LEU A 603 8.37 11.00 18.30
N ASN A 604 9.35 10.86 19.18
CA ASN A 604 9.97 11.99 19.88
C ASN A 604 11.20 12.44 19.07
N PHE A 605 11.18 13.64 18.53
CA PHE A 605 12.24 14.13 17.64
C PHE A 605 13.55 14.44 18.38
N HIS A 606 13.50 14.72 19.68
CA HIS A 606 14.71 14.90 20.50
C HIS A 606 15.51 13.61 20.70
N GLU A 607 14.84 12.46 20.63
CA GLU A 607 15.44 11.14 20.85
C GLU A 607 15.45 10.29 19.57
N LEU A 608 14.93 10.81 18.46
CA LEU A 608 14.67 10.03 17.24
C LEU A 608 15.93 9.33 16.75
N GLN A 609 15.76 8.05 16.41
CA GLN A 609 16.72 7.18 15.76
C GLN A 609 15.95 6.30 14.78
N ARG A 610 16.59 5.80 13.73
CA ARG A 610 15.95 4.90 12.74
C ARG A 610 15.25 3.71 13.41
N LYS A 611 15.83 3.14 14.47
CA LYS A 611 15.26 2.02 15.24
C LYS A 611 13.93 2.32 15.95
N HIS A 612 13.57 3.60 16.12
CA HIS A 612 12.31 4.01 16.75
C HIS A 612 11.13 3.93 15.77
N ILE A 613 11.38 3.87 14.46
CA ILE A 613 10.35 3.60 13.45
C ILE A 613 10.15 2.09 13.36
N PRO A 614 8.96 1.55 13.68
CA PRO A 614 8.76 0.11 13.72
C PRO A 614 8.69 -0.46 12.30
N ARG A 615 9.51 -1.47 11.98
CA ARG A 615 9.41 -2.23 10.71
C ARG A 615 8.03 -2.90 10.53
N LYS A 616 7.38 -3.23 11.64
CA LYS A 616 6.06 -3.82 11.68
C LYS A 616 5.35 -3.37 12.94
N ARG A 617 4.10 -2.94 12.80
CA ARG A 617 3.23 -2.56 13.90
C ARG A 617 1.86 -3.18 13.72
N SER A 618 1.37 -3.85 14.75
CA SER A 618 0.00 -4.36 14.80
C SER A 618 -0.79 -3.58 15.84
N VAL A 619 -1.98 -3.13 15.47
CA VAL A 619 -2.93 -2.45 16.36
C VAL A 619 -4.30 -3.09 16.21
N ASP A 620 -5.02 -3.18 17.32
CA ASP A 620 -6.39 -3.64 17.33
C ASP A 620 -7.34 -2.48 17.06
N VAL A 621 -8.27 -2.69 16.15
CA VAL A 621 -9.24 -1.69 15.73
C VAL A 621 -10.63 -2.28 15.90
N THR A 622 -11.47 -1.60 16.68
CA THR A 622 -12.86 -2.03 16.91
C THR A 622 -13.77 -1.38 15.87
N CYS A 623 -14.55 -2.21 15.17
CA CYS A 623 -15.53 -1.76 14.20
C CYS A 623 -16.74 -1.12 14.91
N LEU A 624 -17.11 0.09 14.48
CA LEU A 624 -18.23 0.86 15.06
C LEU A 624 -19.58 0.49 14.45
N HIS A 625 -19.57 0.01 13.20
CA HIS A 625 -20.79 -0.22 12.42
C HIS A 625 -20.75 -1.58 11.71
N ASP A 626 -21.93 -2.14 11.52
CA ASP A 626 -22.14 -3.24 10.56
C ASP A 626 -21.94 -2.70 9.15
N GLY A 627 -21.21 -3.42 8.29
CA GLY A 627 -21.05 -3.01 6.90
C GLY A 627 -19.81 -3.56 6.24
N TYR A 628 -19.23 -2.76 5.35
CA TYR A 628 -18.00 -3.08 4.63
C TYR A 628 -16.92 -2.06 5.03
N VAL A 629 -15.66 -2.48 4.96
CA VAL A 629 -14.51 -1.59 5.04
C VAL A 629 -13.88 -1.57 3.65
N ASP A 630 -13.94 -0.43 2.98
CA ASP A 630 -13.36 -0.27 1.63
C ASP A 630 -11.91 0.17 1.69
N ALA A 631 -11.51 0.81 2.79
CA ALA A 631 -10.20 1.44 2.88
C ALA A 631 -9.70 1.61 4.32
N VAL A 632 -8.37 1.60 4.44
CA VAL A 632 -7.65 2.16 5.59
C VAL A 632 -7.15 3.54 5.21
N VAL A 633 -7.38 4.50 6.09
CA VAL A 633 -6.84 5.86 5.96
C VAL A 633 -5.83 6.12 7.04
N THR A 634 -4.77 6.81 6.65
CA THR A 634 -3.66 7.19 7.51
C THR A 634 -3.62 8.70 7.60
N SER A 635 -3.47 9.23 8.80
CA SER A 635 -3.26 10.66 9.06
C SER A 635 -2.25 10.80 10.17
N TRP A 636 -1.73 11.99 10.38
CA TRP A 636 -0.72 12.26 11.41
C TRP A 636 -1.03 13.56 12.14
N GLU A 637 -0.41 13.72 13.31
CA GLU A 637 -0.37 14.98 14.03
C GLU A 637 1.07 15.25 14.52
N VAL A 638 1.43 16.52 14.65
CA VAL A 638 2.68 17.00 15.24
C VAL A 638 2.40 18.00 16.34
N TRP A 639 3.33 18.14 17.28
CA TRP A 639 3.20 19.06 18.41
C TRP A 639 4.50 19.79 18.73
N ALA A 640 4.37 20.97 19.33
CA ALA A 640 5.51 21.80 19.71
C ALA A 640 6.10 21.40 21.06
N GLY A 641 5.31 20.82 21.97
CA GLY A 641 5.76 20.41 23.30
C GLY A 641 5.01 19.18 23.83
N PRO A 642 5.50 18.58 24.93
CA PRO A 642 4.93 17.34 25.49
C PRO A 642 3.50 17.50 26.02
N ASP A 643 3.05 18.73 26.27
CA ASP A 643 1.67 19.05 26.66
C ASP A 643 0.68 19.03 25.48
N ARG A 644 1.19 18.91 24.24
CA ARG A 644 0.45 18.95 22.96
C ARG A 644 -0.49 20.14 22.82
N LYS A 645 -0.23 21.23 23.56
CA LYS A 645 -1.08 22.44 23.55
C LYS A 645 -1.10 23.11 22.19
N HIS A 646 0.07 23.16 21.55
CA HIS A 646 0.21 23.59 20.17
C HIS A 646 0.41 22.34 19.31
N ARG A 647 -0.61 22.00 18.52
CA ARG A 647 -0.62 20.84 17.62
C ARG A 647 -1.18 21.19 16.25
N PHE A 648 -0.78 20.41 15.26
CA PHE A 648 -1.24 20.49 13.88
C PHE A 648 -1.44 19.06 13.34
N ALA A 649 -2.49 18.81 12.57
CA ALA A 649 -2.86 17.46 12.16
C ALA A 649 -3.52 17.40 10.77
N THR A 650 -3.44 16.23 10.14
CA THR A 650 -4.05 15.92 8.83
C THR A 650 -5.32 15.08 8.92
N HIS A 651 -5.93 15.02 10.11
CA HIS A 651 -7.16 14.26 10.33
C HIS A 651 -8.32 14.81 9.50
N ALA A 652 -8.93 13.95 8.66
CA ALA A 652 -10.00 14.34 7.75
C ALA A 652 -11.19 15.03 8.44
N GLU A 653 -11.51 14.65 9.68
CA GLU A 653 -12.57 15.29 10.46
C GLU A 653 -12.19 16.69 10.96
N GLU A 654 -10.90 16.96 11.17
CA GLU A 654 -10.40 18.27 11.63
C GLU A 654 -10.27 19.25 10.45
N THR A 655 -10.11 18.74 9.22
CA THR A 655 -10.06 19.55 8.00
C THR A 655 -11.43 19.94 7.45
N ARG A 656 -12.53 19.49 8.09
CA ARG A 656 -13.88 19.71 7.59
C ARG A 656 -14.43 21.11 7.86
N GLU A 657 -14.26 21.60 9.09
CA GLU A 657 -14.95 22.79 9.59
C GLU A 657 -14.10 24.06 9.47
N GLU A 658 -12.78 23.89 9.43
CA GLU A 658 -11.82 24.99 9.40
C GLU A 658 -11.60 25.51 7.98
N ALA A 659 -11.53 26.84 7.82
CA ALA A 659 -11.31 27.48 6.52
C ALA A 659 -9.99 27.05 5.85
N TRP A 660 -8.98 26.67 6.65
CA TRP A 660 -7.68 26.17 6.17
C TRP A 660 -7.70 24.67 5.84
N GLY A 661 -8.78 23.94 6.18
CA GLY A 661 -8.86 22.50 5.97
C GLY A 661 -8.80 22.08 4.49
N PHE A 662 -9.33 22.91 3.58
CA PHE A 662 -9.14 22.71 2.14
C PHE A 662 -7.66 22.73 1.75
N ILE A 663 -6.91 23.72 2.24
CA ILE A 663 -5.48 23.85 1.98
C ILE A 663 -4.72 22.68 2.60
N ASN A 664 -5.10 22.23 3.79
CA ASN A 664 -4.52 21.04 4.41
C ASN A 664 -4.65 19.80 3.52
N ASP A 665 -5.85 19.55 3.00
CA ASP A 665 -6.12 18.39 2.15
C ASP A 665 -5.39 18.48 0.80
N VAL A 666 -5.21 19.68 0.25
CA VAL A 666 -4.45 19.91 -1.00
C VAL A 666 -2.94 19.76 -0.80
N VAL A 667 -2.42 20.23 0.34
CA VAL A 667 -0.98 20.24 0.62
C VAL A 667 -0.51 18.87 1.11
N PHE A 668 -1.08 18.41 2.23
CA PHE A 668 -0.63 17.20 2.92
C PHE A 668 -1.47 15.98 2.54
N GLY A 669 -2.78 16.18 2.32
CA GLY A 669 -3.72 15.09 2.09
C GLY A 669 -3.67 14.03 3.21
N GLN A 670 -4.03 12.79 2.85
CA GLN A 670 -3.98 11.62 3.72
C GLN A 670 -3.63 10.39 2.90
N GLY A 671 -2.94 9.43 3.50
CA GLY A 671 -2.72 8.12 2.89
C GLY A 671 -3.98 7.25 2.90
N LEU A 672 -4.21 6.54 1.80
CA LEU A 672 -5.35 5.67 1.52
C LEU A 672 -4.86 4.33 0.98
N GLN A 673 -5.24 3.22 1.59
CA GLN A 673 -5.08 1.91 1.00
C GLN A 673 -6.43 1.22 0.91
N LEU A 674 -6.78 0.75 -0.29
CA LEU A 674 -8.00 -0.03 -0.49
C LEU A 674 -7.86 -1.39 0.19
N LEU A 675 -8.97 -1.88 0.73
CA LEU A 675 -9.04 -3.15 1.44
C LEU A 675 -9.92 -4.15 0.72
N LEU A 676 -9.40 -5.36 0.57
CA LEU A 676 -10.09 -6.48 -0.06
C LEU A 676 -9.84 -7.75 0.72
N GLU A 677 -10.86 -8.60 0.84
CA GLU A 677 -10.68 -9.96 1.32
C GLU A 677 -9.87 -10.78 0.32
N GLU A 678 -8.86 -11.52 0.83
CA GLU A 678 -8.05 -12.40 -0.02
C GLU A 678 -8.89 -13.56 -0.58
N GLY A 679 -8.86 -13.70 -1.91
CA GLY A 679 -9.50 -14.77 -2.67
C GLY A 679 -8.95 -14.83 -4.09
N SER A 680 -9.47 -15.75 -4.91
CA SER A 680 -9.23 -15.72 -6.37
C SER A 680 -9.87 -14.51 -7.04
N GLN A 681 -10.99 -14.03 -6.47
CA GLN A 681 -11.65 -12.78 -6.83
C GLN A 681 -11.62 -11.86 -5.61
N PRO A 682 -11.32 -10.56 -5.79
CA PRO A 682 -11.37 -9.62 -4.68
C PRO A 682 -12.81 -9.46 -4.21
N ARG A 683 -13.01 -9.43 -2.89
CA ARG A 683 -14.33 -9.23 -2.28
C ARG A 683 -14.27 -8.08 -1.28
N PRO A 684 -15.35 -7.31 -1.11
CA PRO A 684 -15.39 -6.26 -0.11
C PRO A 684 -15.16 -6.84 1.28
N PHE A 685 -14.41 -6.13 2.13
CA PHE A 685 -14.09 -6.62 3.46
C PHE A 685 -15.25 -6.36 4.43
N GLN A 686 -16.08 -7.37 4.69
CA GLN A 686 -17.28 -7.23 5.50
C GLN A 686 -16.99 -7.31 7.00
N VAL A 687 -17.62 -6.47 7.82
CA VAL A 687 -17.42 -6.41 9.28
C VAL A 687 -18.74 -6.28 10.04
N LYS A 688 -18.72 -6.65 11.32
CA LYS A 688 -19.80 -6.39 12.28
C LYS A 688 -19.42 -5.33 13.31
N ALA A 689 -20.40 -4.55 13.77
CA ALA A 689 -20.21 -3.65 14.90
C ALA A 689 -19.73 -4.45 16.12
N GLY A 690 -18.72 -3.90 16.81
CA GLY A 690 -18.02 -4.57 17.92
C GLY A 690 -17.00 -5.63 17.51
N GLU A 691 -16.89 -5.97 16.22
CA GLU A 691 -15.83 -6.85 15.73
C GLU A 691 -14.47 -6.15 15.90
N VAL A 692 -13.50 -6.88 16.47
CA VAL A 692 -12.13 -6.38 16.60
C VAL A 692 -11.31 -6.95 15.45
N LEU A 693 -10.60 -6.09 14.74
CA LEU A 693 -9.69 -6.45 13.66
C LEU A 693 -8.26 -6.17 14.07
N THR A 694 -7.31 -7.02 13.68
CA THR A 694 -5.89 -6.66 13.78
C THR A 694 -5.49 -5.98 12.49
N LEU A 695 -5.12 -4.72 12.58
CA LEU A 695 -4.45 -4.00 11.50
C LEU A 695 -2.95 -4.15 11.68
N THR A 696 -2.28 -4.72 10.68
CA THR A 696 -0.83 -4.84 10.66
C THR A 696 -0.26 -3.92 9.59
N ALA A 697 0.45 -2.88 10.02
CA ALA A 697 1.26 -2.03 9.17
C ALA A 697 2.68 -2.61 9.06
N HIS A 698 3.15 -2.84 7.84
CA HIS A 698 4.54 -3.12 7.52
C HIS A 698 5.17 -1.85 6.99
N ILE A 699 6.31 -1.43 7.51
CA ILE A 699 7.00 -0.18 7.12
C ILE A 699 8.37 -0.61 6.58
N SER A 700 8.67 -0.26 5.32
CA SER A 700 9.86 -0.70 4.58
C SER A 700 11.17 -0.21 5.22
N GLU A 701 12.23 -1.00 5.01
CA GLU A 701 13.59 -0.72 5.50
C GLU A 701 14.49 -0.02 4.48
N ASP A 702 14.19 -0.13 3.18
CA ASP A 702 15.10 0.25 2.09
C ASP A 702 15.17 1.77 1.92
N ARG A 703 15.87 2.40 2.86
CA ARG A 703 16.37 3.78 2.79
C ARG A 703 17.88 3.75 2.97
N ASP A 704 18.55 3.08 2.03
CA ASP A 704 20.00 3.16 1.93
C ASP A 704 20.36 4.58 1.50
N MET A 705 20.87 5.35 2.45
CA MET A 705 21.54 6.61 2.18
C MET A 705 22.83 6.22 1.43
N CYS A 706 22.88 6.51 0.13
CA CYS A 706 24.08 6.34 -0.69
C CYS A 706 25.13 7.40 -0.29
N CYS A 707 25.70 7.26 0.90
CA CYS A 707 26.88 8.01 1.32
C CYS A 707 28.14 7.33 0.80
N SER A 708 28.36 7.41 -0.51
CA SER A 708 29.72 7.41 -1.06
C SER A 708 30.02 8.81 -1.57
N LYS A 709 31.17 9.36 -1.19
CA LYS A 709 31.69 10.70 -1.50
C LYS A 709 31.72 11.09 -2.99
N HIS A 710 31.26 10.23 -3.89
CA HIS A 710 31.17 10.41 -5.34
C HIS A 710 29.76 9.99 -5.77
N GLY A 711 28.93 10.97 -6.17
CA GLY A 711 27.64 10.69 -6.78
C GLY A 711 27.85 9.91 -8.07
N SER A 712 27.46 8.63 -8.07
CA SER A 712 27.37 7.83 -9.29
C SER A 712 26.04 8.13 -9.98
N GLU A 713 26.04 8.17 -11.32
CA GLU A 713 24.83 8.33 -12.15
C GLU A 713 23.74 7.28 -11.84
N ALA A 714 24.10 6.16 -11.21
CA ALA A 714 23.15 5.14 -10.73
C ALA A 714 22.14 5.68 -9.71
N ALA A 715 22.50 6.70 -8.93
CA ALA A 715 21.60 7.30 -7.94
C ALA A 715 20.49 8.17 -8.60
N LYS A 716 20.70 8.71 -9.81
CA LYS A 716 19.69 9.53 -10.52
C LYS A 716 18.56 8.71 -11.13
N LYS A 717 18.82 7.49 -11.60
CA LYS A 717 17.79 6.58 -12.14
C LYS A 717 16.87 5.98 -11.07
N ASN A 718 17.23 6.15 -9.80
CA ASN A 718 16.54 5.55 -8.66
C ASN A 718 15.47 6.47 -8.03
N TRP A 719 15.27 7.71 -8.50
CA TRP A 719 14.29 8.62 -7.90
C TRP A 719 12.82 8.25 -8.23
N GLU A 720 12.57 7.52 -9.32
CA GLU A 720 11.22 7.25 -9.82
C GLU A 720 10.55 5.98 -9.25
N TYR A 721 11.25 5.12 -8.49
CA TYR A 721 10.77 3.73 -8.27
C TYR A 721 10.65 3.25 -6.81
N TYR A 722 10.98 4.07 -5.81
CA TYR A 722 10.86 3.68 -4.38
C TYR A 722 9.53 4.18 -3.79
N VAL A 723 8.50 3.36 -3.89
CA VAL A 723 7.28 3.53 -3.10
C VAL A 723 7.51 2.81 -1.77
N ASP A 724 7.76 3.56 -0.70
CA ASP A 724 7.73 2.98 0.65
C ASP A 724 6.30 2.54 0.95
N MET A 725 6.11 1.23 0.86
CA MET A 725 4.84 0.61 1.15
C MET A 725 4.68 0.52 2.67
N MET A 726 4.02 1.51 3.28
CA MET A 726 3.26 1.16 4.48
C MET A 726 2.10 0.25 4.06
N LEU A 727 2.35 -1.06 4.00
CA LEU A 727 1.33 -2.04 3.66
C LEU A 727 0.52 -2.35 4.90
N MET A 728 -0.75 -1.98 4.87
CA MET A 728 -1.71 -2.33 5.90
C MET A 728 -2.51 -3.55 5.47
N GLN A 729 -2.45 -4.58 6.32
CA GLN A 729 -3.24 -5.78 6.16
C GLN A 729 -4.21 -5.87 7.32
N LEU A 730 -5.51 -5.89 7.00
CA LEU A 730 -6.52 -6.29 7.94
C LEU A 730 -6.63 -7.79 7.96
N ARG A 731 -6.62 -8.32 9.17
CA ARG A 731 -7.16 -9.64 9.43
C ARG A 731 -8.34 -9.45 10.35
N LYS A 732 -9.48 -10.05 9.96
CA LYS A 732 -10.47 -10.43 10.95
C LYS A 732 -9.70 -11.17 12.02
N HIS A 733 -9.97 -10.87 13.28
CA HIS A 733 -9.49 -11.77 14.31
C HIS A 733 -10.15 -13.12 14.04
N GLU A 734 -9.41 -13.96 13.33
CA GLU A 734 -9.83 -15.26 12.83
C GLU A 734 -9.75 -16.17 14.03
N LEU A 735 -10.65 -15.95 15.00
CA LEU A 735 -10.59 -16.56 16.31
C LEU A 735 -9.27 -16.28 17.09
N ALA A 736 -8.34 -15.48 16.56
CA ALA A 736 -7.01 -15.25 17.13
C ALA A 736 -7.00 -14.28 18.32
N PHE A 737 -8.06 -13.46 18.49
CA PHE A 737 -8.32 -12.79 19.77
C PHE A 737 -8.80 -13.81 20.83
N ARG A 738 -9.40 -14.93 20.42
CA ARG A 738 -9.84 -15.99 21.34
C ARG A 738 -8.73 -16.95 21.75
N LEU A 739 -7.65 -17.08 20.98
CA LEU A 739 -6.48 -17.85 21.43
C LEU A 739 -5.52 -17.07 22.35
N GLN A 740 -5.51 -15.73 22.29
CA GLN A 740 -4.73 -14.91 23.22
C GLN A 740 -5.54 -14.28 24.35
N GLN A 741 -6.88 -14.17 24.25
CA GLN A 741 -7.72 -13.64 25.34
C GLN A 741 -8.81 -14.56 25.89
N THR A 742 -9.09 -15.72 25.30
CA THR A 742 -9.99 -16.71 25.95
C THR A 742 -9.31 -18.06 26.14
N GLY A 743 -8.50 -18.15 27.20
CA GLY A 743 -8.19 -19.42 27.86
C GLY A 743 -6.72 -19.87 27.83
N ARG A 744 -5.84 -19.14 28.54
CA ARG A 744 -4.58 -19.62 29.15
C ARG A 744 -3.83 -20.74 28.38
N VAL A 745 -3.01 -20.37 27.40
CA VAL A 745 -1.89 -21.22 26.99
C VAL A 745 -0.84 -21.16 28.09
N ALA A 746 -0.89 -22.10 29.02
CA ALA A 746 0.21 -22.30 29.94
C ALA A 746 1.29 -23.07 29.18
N ALA A 747 2.47 -22.49 29.03
CA ALA A 747 3.62 -23.29 28.64
C ALA A 747 3.77 -24.41 29.68
N LEU A 748 4.25 -25.58 29.26
CA LEU A 748 4.46 -26.67 30.18
C LEU A 748 5.37 -26.24 31.33
N SER A 749 6.36 -25.38 31.08
CA SER A 749 7.25 -24.78 32.07
C SER A 749 6.56 -23.85 33.08
N ASP A 750 5.38 -23.33 32.76
CA ASP A 750 4.69 -22.38 33.62
C ASP A 750 4.04 -23.07 34.82
N ARG A 751 3.87 -22.33 35.92
CA ARG A 751 3.21 -22.82 37.13
C ARG A 751 1.83 -23.42 36.83
N GLN A 752 1.07 -22.82 35.91
CA GLN A 752 -0.25 -23.32 35.53
C GLN A 752 -0.16 -24.61 34.69
N GLY A 753 0.84 -24.72 33.81
CA GLY A 753 1.05 -25.92 33.00
C GLY A 753 1.48 -27.11 33.85
N GLN A 754 2.36 -26.86 34.83
CA GLN A 754 2.76 -27.83 35.84
C GLN A 754 1.58 -28.24 36.74
N GLU A 755 0.67 -27.33 37.05
CA GLU A 755 -0.54 -27.64 37.81
C GLU A 755 -1.52 -28.52 37.02
N LEU A 756 -1.65 -28.31 35.71
CA LEU A 756 -2.46 -29.18 34.84
C LEU A 756 -1.89 -30.60 34.77
N VAL A 757 -0.56 -30.75 34.72
CA VAL A 757 0.12 -32.06 34.83
C VAL A 757 -0.22 -32.74 36.16
N ARG A 758 -0.10 -32.03 37.28
CA ARG A 758 -0.41 -32.59 38.62
C ARG A 758 -1.86 -33.02 38.79
N ARG A 759 -2.78 -32.44 38.00
CA ARG A 759 -4.22 -32.76 38.01
C ARG A 759 -4.60 -33.91 37.09
N MET A 760 -3.69 -34.38 36.23
CA MET A 760 -3.93 -35.59 35.46
C MET A 760 -4.07 -36.79 36.41
N THR A 761 -4.79 -37.83 35.96
CA THR A 761 -4.81 -39.12 36.63
C THR A 761 -3.39 -39.71 36.73
N LEU A 762 -3.22 -40.75 37.56
CA LEU A 762 -1.92 -41.42 37.70
C LEU A 762 -1.46 -41.99 36.34
N GLU A 763 -2.40 -42.57 35.59
CA GLU A 763 -2.24 -43.08 34.23
C GLU A 763 -1.79 -41.98 33.27
N GLY A 764 -2.42 -40.80 33.35
CA GLY A 764 -2.08 -39.63 32.54
C GLY A 764 -0.69 -39.06 32.86
N GLN A 765 -0.31 -39.03 34.14
CA GLN A 765 1.04 -38.64 34.57
C GLN A 765 2.09 -39.64 34.04
N ASN A 766 1.82 -40.94 34.13
CA ASN A 766 2.70 -41.98 33.58
C ASN A 766 2.84 -41.87 32.05
N ALA A 767 1.74 -41.58 31.34
CA ALA A 767 1.78 -41.35 29.90
C ALA A 767 2.57 -40.08 29.54
N PHE A 768 2.37 -38.99 30.27
CA PHE A 768 3.13 -37.75 30.12
C PHE A 768 4.64 -37.96 30.33
N GLU A 769 5.05 -38.66 31.40
CA GLU A 769 6.45 -38.96 31.66
C GLU A 769 7.08 -39.79 30.55
N ARG A 770 6.35 -40.77 30.00
CA ARG A 770 6.81 -41.53 28.83
C ARG A 770 7.01 -40.64 27.62
N TRP A 771 6.06 -39.76 27.31
CA TRP A 771 6.19 -38.79 26.24
C TRP A 771 7.40 -37.88 26.42
N CYS A 772 7.64 -37.36 27.63
CA CYS A 772 8.81 -36.53 27.92
C CYS A 772 10.15 -37.26 27.70
N LYS A 773 10.22 -38.57 27.97
CA LYS A 773 11.45 -39.36 27.77
C LYS A 773 11.76 -39.62 26.31
N VAL A 774 10.73 -39.75 25.46
CA VAL A 774 10.90 -40.15 24.05
C VAL A 774 10.85 -38.97 23.07
N PHE A 775 10.34 -37.82 23.53
CA PHE A 775 10.16 -36.64 22.70
C PHE A 775 11.51 -36.00 22.34
N GLU A 776 11.69 -35.77 21.05
CA GLU A 776 12.84 -35.06 20.50
C GLU A 776 12.34 -33.97 19.54
N PRO A 777 12.84 -32.72 19.66
CA PRO A 777 12.51 -31.66 18.71
C PRO A 777 12.94 -32.01 17.29
N GLN A 778 12.32 -31.38 16.31
CA GLN A 778 12.69 -31.55 14.91
C GLN A 778 14.13 -31.08 14.64
N LEU A 779 14.91 -31.85 13.88
CA LEU A 779 16.30 -31.51 13.55
C LEU A 779 16.41 -30.31 12.60
N TYR A 780 15.54 -30.25 11.58
CA TYR A 780 15.57 -29.22 10.55
C TYR A 780 14.17 -28.66 10.26
N GLY A 781 14.11 -27.53 9.55
CA GLY A 781 12.85 -26.99 9.05
C GLY A 781 12.14 -28.01 8.14
N GLY A 782 10.85 -28.27 8.41
CA GLY A 782 10.05 -29.24 7.64
C GLY A 782 10.06 -30.68 8.17
N PHE A 783 10.83 -30.96 9.23
CA PHE A 783 10.94 -32.30 9.84
C PHE A 783 9.90 -32.56 10.94
N CYS A 784 8.88 -31.72 11.09
CA CYS A 784 7.85 -31.91 12.12
C CYS A 784 7.13 -33.27 12.03
N GLY A 785 6.89 -33.75 10.81
CA GLY A 785 6.35 -35.09 10.55
C GLY A 785 7.30 -36.20 11.00
N PRO A 786 8.53 -36.30 10.45
CA PRO A 786 9.55 -37.26 10.89
C PRO A 786 9.84 -37.24 12.39
N ALA A 787 9.89 -36.06 13.02
CA ALA A 787 10.10 -35.91 14.46
C ALA A 787 8.93 -36.49 15.28
N SER A 788 7.68 -36.16 14.89
CA SER A 788 6.49 -36.70 15.54
C SER A 788 6.38 -38.21 15.38
N ALA A 789 6.73 -38.74 14.20
CA ALA A 789 6.73 -40.17 13.91
C ALA A 789 7.78 -40.92 14.73
N LEU A 790 9.01 -40.40 14.83
CA LEU A 790 10.05 -41.00 15.65
C LEU A 790 9.67 -41.01 17.14
N ALA A 791 9.08 -39.92 17.63
CA ALA A 791 8.59 -39.86 19.01
C ALA A 791 7.51 -40.92 19.27
N ALA A 792 6.59 -41.13 18.34
CA ALA A 792 5.57 -42.18 18.44
C ALA A 792 6.17 -43.60 18.39
N LEU A 793 7.13 -43.87 17.51
CA LEU A 793 7.84 -45.14 17.44
C LEU A 793 8.54 -45.48 18.77
N ARG A 794 9.26 -44.51 19.34
CA ARG A 794 9.92 -44.66 20.64
C ARG A 794 8.92 -44.84 21.78
N PHE A 795 7.79 -44.12 21.74
CA PHE A 795 6.72 -44.30 22.73
C PHE A 795 6.16 -45.74 22.74
N LEU A 796 6.10 -46.37 21.56
CA LEU A 796 5.66 -47.76 21.39
C LEU A 796 6.80 -48.79 21.54
N GLY A 797 8.05 -48.38 21.71
CA GLY A 797 9.22 -49.26 21.77
C GLY A 797 9.54 -49.97 20.43
N LEU A 798 9.28 -49.28 19.31
CA LEU A 798 9.38 -49.82 17.94
C LEU A 798 10.40 -49.04 17.08
N GLU A 799 11.30 -48.28 17.68
CA GLU A 799 12.21 -47.33 17.00
C GLU A 799 13.30 -47.94 16.10
N GLU A 800 13.20 -49.21 15.67
CA GLU A 800 14.13 -50.00 14.85
C GLU A 800 15.16 -49.20 14.04
N SER A 801 16.27 -48.80 14.66
CA SER A 801 17.35 -47.99 14.07
C SER A 801 16.91 -46.68 13.36
N TRP A 802 15.65 -46.27 13.51
CA TRP A 802 15.06 -45.12 12.85
C TRP A 802 15.60 -43.83 13.47
N THR A 803 15.93 -42.88 12.60
CA THR A 803 16.26 -41.49 12.97
C THR A 803 15.39 -40.56 12.14
N GLN A 804 15.24 -39.29 12.55
CA GLN A 804 14.42 -38.34 11.79
C GLN A 804 14.94 -38.19 10.34
N SER A 805 16.26 -38.19 10.15
CA SER A 805 16.90 -38.17 8.81
C SER A 805 16.60 -39.42 8.01
N ARG A 806 16.69 -40.62 8.59
CA ARG A 806 16.35 -41.86 7.88
C ARG A 806 14.88 -41.95 7.51
N ILE A 807 13.97 -41.51 8.38
CA ILE A 807 12.54 -41.40 8.05
C ILE A 807 12.35 -40.47 6.85
N TYR A 808 13.07 -39.34 6.83
CA TYR A 808 12.99 -38.40 5.72
C TYR A 808 13.58 -38.99 4.41
N GLU A 809 14.79 -39.54 4.46
CA GLU A 809 15.56 -40.00 3.31
C GLU A 809 15.07 -41.34 2.73
N GLU A 810 14.61 -42.26 3.58
CA GLU A 810 14.20 -43.61 3.17
C GLU A 810 12.69 -43.74 2.97
N VAL A 811 11.87 -42.87 3.59
CA VAL A 811 10.40 -42.93 3.48
C VAL A 811 9.81 -41.71 2.79
N VAL A 812 10.08 -40.49 3.29
CA VAL A 812 9.41 -39.28 2.80
C VAL A 812 9.84 -38.91 1.38
N CYS A 813 11.16 -38.85 1.12
CA CYS A 813 11.74 -38.47 -0.17
C CYS A 813 11.43 -39.49 -1.28
N PRO A 814 11.70 -40.80 -1.12
CA PRO A 814 11.55 -41.77 -2.22
C PRO A 814 10.10 -41.95 -2.65
N LYS A 815 9.16 -41.81 -1.70
CA LYS A 815 7.72 -41.88 -1.97
C LYS A 815 7.10 -40.52 -2.35
N GLN A 816 7.92 -39.47 -2.49
CA GLN A 816 7.48 -38.12 -2.86
C GLN A 816 6.33 -37.59 -1.98
N LEU A 817 6.39 -37.88 -0.68
CA LEU A 817 5.33 -37.53 0.27
C LEU A 817 5.32 -36.04 0.63
N PHE A 818 6.30 -35.28 0.15
CA PHE A 818 6.42 -33.84 0.40
C PHE A 818 5.73 -33.03 -0.69
N THR A 819 4.93 -32.04 -0.30
CA THR A 819 4.39 -31.01 -1.21
C THR A 819 5.14 -29.69 -0.98
N LYS A 820 4.51 -28.70 -0.33
CA LYS A 820 5.20 -27.61 0.38
C LYS A 820 5.57 -27.97 1.83
N GLY A 821 5.07 -29.11 2.29
CA GLY A 821 5.22 -29.69 3.62
C GLY A 821 4.60 -31.08 3.64
N LEU A 822 4.68 -31.79 4.77
CA LEU A 822 4.01 -33.07 4.95
C LEU A 822 2.54 -32.86 5.33
N SER A 823 1.61 -33.14 4.41
CA SER A 823 0.16 -33.06 4.66
C SER A 823 -0.32 -34.14 5.62
N PHE A 824 -1.56 -34.04 6.12
CA PHE A 824 -2.15 -35.08 6.97
C PHE A 824 -2.14 -36.45 6.27
N ALA A 825 -2.73 -36.54 5.07
CA ALA A 825 -2.78 -37.78 4.29
C ALA A 825 -1.39 -38.36 3.97
N ASN A 826 -0.41 -37.51 3.62
CA ASN A 826 0.93 -37.98 3.31
C ASN A 826 1.70 -38.42 4.58
N GLY A 827 1.45 -37.76 5.72
CA GLY A 827 2.02 -38.18 7.00
C GLY A 827 1.46 -39.51 7.48
N VAL A 828 0.17 -39.77 7.26
CA VAL A 828 -0.42 -41.10 7.49
C VAL A 828 0.26 -42.17 6.63
N ILE A 829 0.49 -41.90 5.33
CA ILE A 829 1.22 -42.84 4.44
C ILE A 829 2.63 -43.11 4.96
N MET A 830 3.32 -42.06 5.42
CA MET A 830 4.64 -42.18 6.06
C MET A 830 4.55 -43.10 7.27
N LEU A 831 3.62 -42.87 8.20
CA LEU A 831 3.46 -43.67 9.42
C LEU A 831 3.17 -45.14 9.12
N LYS A 832 2.25 -45.43 8.19
CA LYS A 832 1.95 -46.80 7.76
C LYS A 832 3.13 -47.51 7.10
N THR A 833 4.10 -46.76 6.57
CA THR A 833 5.32 -47.32 5.97
C THR A 833 6.37 -47.69 7.03
N LEU A 834 6.38 -47.00 8.18
CA LEU A 834 7.46 -47.13 9.17
C LEU A 834 7.43 -48.45 9.94
N SER A 835 6.24 -49.02 10.16
CA SER A 835 6.13 -50.38 10.70
C SER A 835 4.76 -50.98 10.43
N GLU A 836 4.73 -52.26 10.05
CA GLU A 836 3.50 -53.06 9.98
C GLU A 836 3.02 -53.52 11.38
N ARG A 837 3.79 -53.23 12.44
CA ARG A 837 3.53 -53.68 13.81
C ARG A 837 2.57 -52.80 14.60
N PHE A 838 2.21 -51.62 14.09
CA PHE A 838 1.18 -50.77 14.67
C PHE A 838 0.10 -50.41 13.65
N GLU A 839 -1.13 -50.29 14.14
CA GLU A 839 -2.29 -49.85 13.38
C GLU A 839 -2.40 -48.32 13.48
N VAL A 840 -2.65 -47.65 12.34
CA VAL A 840 -2.89 -46.20 12.26
C VAL A 840 -4.38 -45.97 11.99
N LEU A 841 -5.08 -45.37 12.96
CA LEU A 841 -6.48 -44.97 12.81
C LEU A 841 -6.57 -43.48 12.55
N GLU A 842 -7.16 -43.12 11.41
CA GLU A 842 -7.24 -41.73 10.93
C GLU A 842 -8.55 -41.06 11.39
N ARG A 843 -8.47 -39.78 11.77
CA ARG A 843 -9.62 -38.91 12.10
C ARG A 843 -9.49 -37.60 11.32
N SER A 844 -10.25 -37.46 10.25
CA SER A 844 -10.24 -36.26 9.40
C SER A 844 -11.65 -35.98 8.91
N SER A 845 -12.16 -34.80 9.28
CA SER A 845 -13.49 -34.34 8.91
C SER A 845 -13.52 -32.81 8.96
N PHE A 846 -14.48 -32.22 8.28
CA PHE A 846 -14.83 -30.81 8.45
C PHE A 846 -15.85 -30.60 9.58
N ASP A 847 -16.42 -31.68 10.13
CA ASP A 847 -17.37 -31.66 11.23
C ASP A 847 -16.62 -31.63 12.57
N GLU A 848 -16.61 -30.46 13.21
CA GLU A 848 -15.94 -30.23 14.50
C GLU A 848 -16.54 -31.07 15.63
N VAL A 849 -17.86 -31.31 15.63
CA VAL A 849 -18.52 -32.13 16.66
C VAL A 849 -18.04 -33.56 16.54
N GLN A 850 -18.00 -34.09 15.32
CA GLN A 850 -17.49 -35.43 15.05
C GLN A 850 -16.02 -35.60 15.48
N ILE A 851 -15.16 -34.62 15.18
CA ILE A 851 -13.75 -34.66 15.55
C ILE A 851 -13.57 -34.51 17.06
N ALA A 852 -14.33 -33.64 17.74
CA ALA A 852 -14.28 -33.49 19.19
C ALA A 852 -14.67 -34.80 19.90
N GLU A 853 -15.76 -35.44 19.48
CA GLU A 853 -16.21 -36.72 20.06
C GLU A 853 -15.19 -37.84 19.87
N GLN A 854 -14.55 -37.91 18.71
CA GLN A 854 -13.53 -38.90 18.41
C GLN A 854 -12.25 -38.64 19.22
N LEU A 855 -11.78 -37.39 19.23
CA LEU A 855 -10.57 -37.01 19.95
C LEU A 855 -10.73 -37.15 21.46
N LEU A 856 -11.91 -36.88 22.03
CA LEU A 856 -12.21 -37.12 23.45
C LEU A 856 -12.08 -38.60 23.83
N LYS A 857 -12.56 -39.50 22.98
CA LYS A 857 -12.42 -40.96 23.21
C LYS A 857 -10.95 -41.37 23.21
N ASP A 858 -10.19 -40.84 22.25
CA ASP A 858 -8.76 -41.12 22.12
C ASP A 858 -7.97 -40.56 23.32
N LEU A 859 -8.26 -39.33 23.76
CA LEU A 859 -7.64 -38.70 24.93
C LEU A 859 -7.96 -39.46 26.23
N ALA A 860 -9.21 -39.89 26.42
CA ALA A 860 -9.61 -40.68 27.58
C ALA A 860 -8.90 -42.04 27.60
N ALA A 861 -8.81 -42.73 26.45
CA ALA A 861 -8.09 -43.99 26.35
C ALA A 861 -6.58 -43.82 26.67
N ALA A 862 -5.94 -42.78 26.12
CA ALA A 862 -4.51 -42.53 26.31
C ALA A 862 -4.15 -42.09 27.74
N PHE A 863 -4.93 -41.17 28.31
CA PHE A 863 -4.53 -40.43 29.53
C PHE A 863 -5.38 -40.76 30.75
N GLU A 864 -6.58 -41.30 30.61
CA GLU A 864 -7.41 -41.69 31.77
C GLU A 864 -7.39 -43.22 31.98
N GLN A 865 -7.40 -44.00 30.91
CA GLN A 865 -7.38 -45.47 30.96
C GLN A 865 -5.97 -46.06 30.88
N GLY A 866 -4.98 -45.24 30.51
CA GLY A 866 -3.57 -45.65 30.42
C GLY A 866 -3.28 -46.62 29.28
N GLU A 867 -4.12 -46.66 28.24
CA GLU A 867 -3.86 -47.51 27.08
C GLU A 867 -2.54 -47.12 26.40
N PRO A 868 -1.78 -48.09 25.85
CA PRO A 868 -0.54 -47.82 25.13
C PRO A 868 -0.85 -47.32 23.71
N ILE A 869 -1.50 -46.15 23.61
CA ILE A 869 -1.83 -45.49 22.34
C ILE A 869 -1.11 -44.15 22.22
N CYS A 870 -0.67 -43.84 21.01
CA CYS A 870 -0.11 -42.54 20.67
C CYS A 870 -1.15 -41.71 19.94
N ILE A 871 -1.22 -40.42 20.20
CA ILE A 871 -2.06 -39.49 19.44
C ILE A 871 -1.15 -38.45 18.79
N LEU A 872 -1.11 -38.43 17.46
CA LEU A 872 -0.46 -37.37 16.69
C LEU A 872 -1.51 -36.49 16.04
N VAL A 873 -1.22 -35.19 15.96
CA VAL A 873 -2.09 -34.22 15.31
C VAL A 873 -1.38 -33.53 14.17
N ASN A 874 -2.06 -33.40 13.04
CA ASN A 874 -1.72 -32.42 12.01
C ASN A 874 -2.68 -31.24 12.14
N TYR A 875 -2.19 -30.08 12.56
CA TYR A 875 -3.02 -28.93 12.91
C TYR A 875 -2.44 -27.65 12.33
N ILE A 876 -3.26 -26.60 12.23
CA ILE A 876 -2.80 -25.28 11.78
C ILE A 876 -2.34 -24.44 12.97
N ARG A 877 -1.16 -23.83 12.83
CA ARG A 877 -0.63 -22.85 13.80
C ARG A 877 0.18 -21.75 13.11
N LEU A 878 0.73 -20.81 13.88
CA LEU A 878 1.54 -19.71 13.37
C LEU A 878 2.74 -20.23 12.55
N GLY A 879 2.78 -19.83 11.28
CA GLY A 879 3.83 -20.25 10.35
C GLY A 879 3.59 -21.57 9.60
N GLY A 880 2.37 -22.11 9.64
CA GLY A 880 1.90 -23.14 8.71
C GLY A 880 1.26 -24.37 9.38
N GLY A 881 1.00 -25.40 8.56
CA GLY A 881 0.59 -26.71 9.06
C GLY A 881 1.73 -27.39 9.80
N HIS A 882 1.40 -28.08 10.90
CA HIS A 882 2.39 -28.66 11.79
C HIS A 882 1.95 -30.03 12.32
N TRP A 883 2.92 -30.90 12.60
CA TRP A 883 2.73 -32.20 13.22
C TRP A 883 3.29 -32.18 14.64
N SER A 884 2.52 -32.65 15.61
CA SER A 884 2.97 -32.81 17.00
C SER A 884 2.29 -34.00 17.69
N PRO A 885 2.96 -34.65 18.66
CA PRO A 885 2.29 -35.54 19.60
C PRO A 885 1.52 -34.77 20.68
N LEU A 886 0.43 -35.38 21.14
CA LEU A 886 -0.29 -34.97 22.34
C LEU A 886 0.24 -35.76 23.54
N ALA A 887 0.53 -35.09 24.65
CA ALA A 887 1.19 -35.71 25.81
C ALA A 887 0.45 -35.54 27.14
N GLY A 888 -0.76 -34.98 27.11
CA GLY A 888 -1.54 -34.82 28.33
C GLY A 888 -2.97 -34.37 28.06
N TRP A 889 -3.85 -34.72 28.99
CA TRP A 889 -5.25 -34.37 29.00
C TRP A 889 -5.66 -34.05 30.44
N SER A 890 -6.16 -32.84 30.66
CA SER A 890 -6.52 -32.36 32.00
C SER A 890 -7.50 -31.21 31.92
N ASN A 891 -8.65 -31.34 32.58
CA ASN A 891 -9.60 -30.24 32.78
C ASN A 891 -9.97 -29.48 31.47
N GLY A 892 -10.30 -30.22 30.41
CA GLY A 892 -10.66 -29.65 29.10
C GLY A 892 -9.48 -29.14 28.27
N HIS A 893 -8.24 -29.28 28.76
CA HIS A 893 -7.02 -28.87 28.08
C HIS A 893 -6.22 -30.08 27.60
N VAL A 894 -5.60 -29.92 26.45
CA VAL A 894 -4.72 -30.88 25.80
C VAL A 894 -3.30 -30.32 25.78
N LEU A 895 -2.32 -31.13 26.17
CA LEU A 895 -0.91 -30.76 26.10
C LEU A 895 -0.33 -31.16 24.74
N ILE A 896 0.16 -30.19 23.99
CA ILE A 896 0.86 -30.38 22.72
C ILE A 896 2.36 -30.30 22.97
N LEU A 897 3.11 -31.34 22.62
CA LEU A 897 4.57 -31.25 22.54
C LEU A 897 4.96 -30.77 21.15
N ASP A 898 5.10 -29.46 20.99
CA ASP A 898 5.41 -28.88 19.68
C ASP A 898 6.83 -29.27 19.23
N THR A 899 6.93 -30.07 18.17
CA THR A 899 8.23 -30.54 17.67
C THR A 899 9.11 -29.41 17.17
N ASN A 900 8.59 -28.21 16.86
CA ASN A 900 9.39 -27.05 16.54
C ASN A 900 9.54 -26.16 17.77
N GLN A 901 10.36 -26.61 18.72
CA GLN A 901 10.59 -25.89 19.98
C GLN A 901 11.18 -24.48 19.78
N GLN A 902 11.84 -24.20 18.65
CA GLN A 902 12.30 -22.85 18.31
C GLN A 902 11.16 -21.87 18.07
N ARG A 903 9.95 -22.36 17.74
CA ARG A 903 8.77 -21.53 17.50
C ARG A 903 7.78 -21.52 18.65
N LEU A 904 7.49 -22.68 19.23
CA LEU A 904 6.61 -22.81 20.38
C LEU A 904 7.16 -23.86 21.33
N PRO A 905 7.29 -23.58 22.64
CA PRO A 905 7.56 -24.62 23.62
C PRO A 905 6.36 -25.58 23.75
N PRO A 906 6.51 -26.75 24.38
CA PRO A 906 5.38 -27.56 24.79
C PRO A 906 4.35 -26.75 25.59
N HIS A 907 3.07 -26.86 25.23
CA HIS A 907 2.04 -25.96 25.74
C HIS A 907 0.65 -26.60 25.80
N TRP A 908 -0.16 -26.12 26.74
CA TRP A 908 -1.56 -26.54 26.90
C TRP A 908 -2.50 -25.68 26.06
N VAL A 909 -3.50 -26.31 25.44
CA VAL A 909 -4.58 -25.63 24.70
C VAL A 909 -5.94 -26.21 25.08
N LEU A 910 -7.01 -25.44 24.94
CA LEU A 910 -8.36 -25.98 25.06
C LEU A 910 -8.65 -26.99 23.94
N LEU A 911 -9.42 -28.03 24.23
CA LEU A 911 -9.79 -29.04 23.25
C LEU A 911 -10.48 -28.43 22.03
N ASP A 912 -11.48 -27.57 22.23
CA ASP A 912 -12.26 -26.96 21.14
C ASP A 912 -11.36 -26.18 20.18
N THR A 913 -10.34 -25.51 20.72
CA THR A 913 -9.33 -24.81 19.94
C THR A 913 -8.52 -25.75 19.06
N LEU A 914 -8.10 -26.90 19.61
CA LEU A 914 -7.40 -27.90 18.82
C LEU A 914 -8.32 -28.48 17.74
N VAL A 915 -9.57 -28.79 18.07
CA VAL A 915 -10.56 -29.35 17.12
C VAL A 915 -10.79 -28.43 15.93
N GLU A 916 -10.98 -27.12 16.14
CA GLU A 916 -11.11 -26.15 15.05
C GLU A 916 -9.86 -26.18 14.15
N SER A 917 -8.68 -26.23 14.77
CA SER A 917 -7.40 -26.26 14.06
C SER A 917 -7.22 -27.52 13.17
N LEU A 918 -7.79 -28.66 13.58
CA LEU A 918 -7.82 -29.90 12.81
C LEU A 918 -8.78 -29.83 11.61
N CYS A 919 -9.94 -29.20 11.78
CA CYS A 919 -11.00 -29.14 10.76
C CYS A 919 -10.74 -28.11 9.65
N ARG A 920 -9.71 -27.26 9.81
CA ARG A 920 -9.36 -26.19 8.85
C ARG A 920 -8.98 -26.74 7.47
N TYR A 921 -9.55 -26.12 6.44
CA TYR A 921 -9.29 -26.42 5.03
C TYR A 921 -7.81 -26.22 4.64
N ASN A 922 -7.14 -27.30 4.22
CA ASN A 922 -5.80 -27.22 3.68
C ASN A 922 -5.84 -26.92 2.17
N ARG A 923 -5.49 -25.68 1.81
CA ARG A 923 -5.50 -25.20 0.41
C ARG A 923 -4.61 -26.01 -0.55
N THR A 924 -3.57 -26.70 -0.05
CA THR A 924 -2.68 -27.51 -0.88
C THR A 924 -3.28 -28.87 -1.22
N THR A 925 -4.03 -29.47 -0.30
CA THR A 925 -4.57 -30.84 -0.46
C THR A 925 -6.08 -30.88 -0.68
N GLN A 926 -6.76 -29.74 -0.60
CA GLN A 926 -8.22 -29.61 -0.68
C GLN A 926 -8.99 -30.51 0.31
N ARG A 927 -8.35 -30.87 1.42
CA ARG A 927 -8.86 -31.77 2.46
C ARG A 927 -8.65 -31.14 3.85
N PRO A 928 -9.44 -31.52 4.87
CA PRO A 928 -9.17 -31.10 6.24
C PRO A 928 -7.87 -31.75 6.73
N ARG A 929 -7.37 -31.30 7.89
CA ARG A 929 -6.27 -31.97 8.57
C ARG A 929 -6.83 -33.08 9.46
N GLY A 930 -6.22 -33.38 10.60
CA GLY A 930 -6.75 -34.45 11.43
C GLY A 930 -5.84 -34.87 12.57
N SER A 931 -6.40 -35.68 13.45
CA SER A 931 -5.64 -36.49 14.41
C SER A 931 -5.53 -37.91 13.89
N GLU A 932 -4.51 -38.61 14.35
CA GLU A 932 -4.38 -40.05 14.15
C GLU A 932 -3.95 -40.71 15.46
N THR A 933 -4.40 -41.95 15.64
CA THR A 933 -4.00 -42.77 16.79
C THR A 933 -3.26 -44.01 16.36
N GLN A 934 -2.18 -44.33 17.06
CA GLN A 934 -1.36 -45.53 16.84
C GLN A 934 -1.43 -46.48 18.02
N ARG A 935 -1.52 -47.79 17.74
CA ARG A 935 -1.50 -48.86 18.74
C ARG A 935 -0.88 -50.14 18.18
N HIS A 936 -0.30 -51.01 19.02
CA HIS A 936 0.17 -52.33 18.57
C HIS A 936 -0.94 -53.12 17.89
N SER A 937 -0.61 -53.81 16.79
CA SER A 937 -1.54 -54.69 16.08
C SER A 937 -2.02 -55.86 16.97
N GLU A 938 -3.24 -56.34 16.73
CA GLU A 938 -3.92 -57.37 17.54
C GLU A 938 -3.08 -58.65 17.69
N THR A 939 -2.34 -59.03 16.64
CA THR A 939 -1.43 -60.18 16.62
C THR A 939 -0.23 -60.02 17.58
N GLN A 940 0.26 -58.79 17.76
CA GLN A 940 1.34 -58.50 18.72
C GLN A 940 0.84 -58.34 20.16
N ARG A 941 -0.39 -57.85 20.39
CA ARG A 941 -0.98 -57.83 21.75
C ARG A 941 -0.99 -59.23 22.36
N ILE A 942 -1.29 -60.26 21.55
CA ILE A 942 -1.23 -61.67 21.96
C ILE A 942 0.22 -62.10 22.21
N ALA A 943 1.17 -61.77 21.33
CA ALA A 943 2.58 -62.14 21.49
C ALA A 943 3.25 -61.49 22.72
N VAL A 944 3.03 -60.20 22.98
CA VAL A 944 3.55 -59.48 24.16
C VAL A 944 2.92 -60.02 25.45
N THR A 945 1.62 -60.34 25.42
CA THR A 945 0.95 -60.99 26.57
C THR A 945 1.56 -62.36 26.86
N ILE A 946 1.83 -63.17 25.83
CA ILE A 946 2.51 -64.48 25.96
C ILE A 946 3.94 -64.31 26.47
N GLN A 947 4.67 -63.30 26.00
CA GLN A 947 6.07 -63.02 26.38
C GLN A 947 6.16 -62.53 27.84
N ILE A 948 5.25 -61.66 28.29
CA ILE A 948 5.13 -61.24 29.69
C ILE A 948 4.78 -62.45 30.57
N TYR A 949 3.84 -63.31 30.18
CA TYR A 949 3.55 -64.54 30.91
C TYR A 949 4.77 -65.48 30.99
N THR A 950 5.53 -65.60 29.91
CA THR A 950 6.75 -66.42 29.87
C THR A 950 7.84 -65.84 30.77
N VAL A 951 8.02 -64.52 30.78
CA VAL A 951 8.97 -63.81 31.67
C VAL A 951 8.54 -63.95 33.13
N ILE A 952 7.25 -63.82 33.45
CA ILE A 952 6.74 -64.03 34.82
C ILE A 952 6.96 -65.47 35.27
N VAL A 953 6.72 -66.47 34.41
CA VAL A 953 7.00 -67.89 34.72
C VAL A 953 8.49 -68.14 34.92
N CYS A 954 9.35 -67.58 34.06
CA CYS A 954 10.81 -67.68 34.20
C CYS A 954 11.33 -66.95 35.45
N TYR A 955 10.84 -65.74 35.75
CA TYR A 955 11.20 -65.01 36.98
C TYR A 955 10.71 -65.75 38.22
N SER A 956 9.52 -66.36 38.19
CA SER A 956 9.03 -67.20 39.29
C SER A 956 9.93 -68.42 39.51
N ALA A 957 10.43 -69.03 38.44
CA ALA A 957 11.40 -70.13 38.50
C ALA A 957 12.77 -69.69 39.04
N VAL A 958 13.27 -68.50 38.63
CA VAL A 958 14.52 -67.91 39.14
C VAL A 958 14.38 -67.48 40.60
N ILE A 959 13.24 -66.94 41.01
CA ILE A 959 12.95 -66.61 42.42
C ILE A 959 12.86 -67.88 43.25
N LEU A 960 12.28 -68.97 42.75
CA LEU A 960 12.29 -70.27 43.42
C LEU A 960 13.71 -70.85 43.54
N GLN A 961 14.55 -70.71 42.50
CA GLN A 961 15.96 -71.10 42.55
C GLN A 961 16.77 -70.23 43.52
N LEU A 962 16.53 -68.91 43.56
CA LEU A 962 17.15 -67.99 44.50
C LEU A 962 16.68 -68.23 45.92
N LEU A 963 15.41 -68.54 46.16
CA LEU A 963 14.89 -68.95 47.47
C LEU A 963 15.51 -70.28 47.91
N TRP A 964 15.70 -71.22 46.98
CA TRP A 964 16.41 -72.48 47.27
C TRP A 964 17.88 -72.23 47.59
N LEU A 965 18.55 -71.33 46.86
CA LEU A 965 19.93 -70.91 47.11
C LEU A 965 20.06 -70.15 48.44
N ILE A 966 19.11 -69.28 48.77
CA ILE A 966 19.05 -68.55 50.04
C ILE A 966 18.79 -69.52 51.20
N LEU A 967 17.88 -70.50 51.04
CA LEU A 967 17.67 -71.55 52.04
C LEU A 967 18.91 -72.43 52.19
N TRP A 968 19.61 -72.77 51.10
CA TRP A 968 20.87 -73.49 51.12
C TRP A 968 21.98 -72.69 51.80
N LEU A 969 22.12 -71.40 51.48
CA LEU A 969 23.07 -70.47 52.11
C LEU A 969 22.73 -70.21 53.58
N LEU A 970 21.46 -70.15 53.97
CA LEU A 970 21.01 -70.10 55.36
C LEU A 970 21.31 -71.40 56.10
N HIS A 971 21.26 -72.55 55.41
CA HIS A 971 21.71 -73.83 55.97
C HIS A 971 23.24 -73.89 56.13
N CYS A 972 24.00 -73.29 55.21
CA CYS A 972 25.46 -73.23 55.26
C CYS A 972 26.02 -72.15 56.23
N SER A 973 25.32 -71.02 56.40
CA SER A 973 25.75 -69.89 57.24
C SER A 973 25.48 -70.08 58.74
N VAL A 974 24.84 -71.18 59.13
CA VAL A 974 24.88 -71.66 60.54
C VAL A 974 26.25 -72.26 60.88
N PHE A 975 27.12 -72.55 59.90
CA PHE A 975 28.40 -73.22 60.18
C PHE A 975 29.62 -72.31 60.32
N GLU A 976 29.70 -71.12 59.70
CA GLU A 976 30.89 -70.26 59.84
C GLU A 976 30.60 -68.75 59.79
N MET A 977 30.29 -68.15 60.95
CA MET A 977 30.39 -66.70 61.16
C MET A 977 30.88 -66.40 62.59
N LYS A 978 32.19 -66.40 62.77
CA LYS A 978 32.92 -65.62 63.79
C LYS A 978 34.03 -64.88 63.06
N PHE A 979 34.25 -63.60 63.39
CA PHE A 979 35.11 -62.60 62.72
C PHE A 979 34.39 -61.93 61.52
N HIS A 980 33.94 -60.68 61.52
CA HIS A 980 34.59 -59.46 61.97
C HIS A 980 33.56 -58.31 62.14
N ILE A 981 32.98 -58.16 63.34
CA ILE A 981 32.23 -56.94 63.72
C ILE A 981 33.15 -55.88 64.36
N THR A 982 34.42 -56.20 64.61
CA THR A 982 35.32 -55.33 65.38
C THR A 982 36.01 -54.23 64.55
N ALA A 983 36.00 -54.31 63.21
CA ALA A 983 36.86 -53.43 62.39
C ALA A 983 36.26 -52.06 62.04
N LEU A 984 34.93 -51.92 61.94
CA LEU A 984 34.35 -50.69 61.41
C LEU A 984 34.15 -49.61 62.49
N VAL A 985 34.06 -49.99 63.76
CA VAL A 985 33.92 -49.07 64.90
C VAL A 985 35.21 -48.27 65.16
N ALA A 986 36.36 -48.70 64.62
CA ALA A 986 37.65 -48.05 64.88
C ALA A 986 37.98 -46.87 63.93
N ALA A 987 37.41 -46.81 62.73
CA ALA A 987 37.83 -45.81 61.73
C ALA A 987 37.22 -44.41 61.97
N ILE A 988 36.18 -44.31 62.81
CA ILE A 988 35.54 -43.04 63.20
C ILE A 988 36.40 -42.26 64.23
N ALA A 989 37.45 -42.85 64.81
CA ALA A 989 38.14 -42.31 65.99
C ALA A 989 39.45 -41.52 65.78
N LEU A 990 40.04 -41.40 64.58
CA LEU A 990 41.39 -40.81 64.43
C LEU A 990 41.52 -39.71 63.35
N GLY A 991 40.59 -38.76 63.32
CA GLY A 991 40.57 -37.66 62.35
C GLY A 991 41.95 -37.07 61.99
N ARG A 992 42.30 -37.10 60.70
CA ARG A 992 43.29 -36.28 59.98
C ARG A 992 43.42 -36.78 58.53
N LEU A 993 42.97 -36.00 57.55
CA LEU A 993 43.87 -35.28 56.62
C LEU A 993 43.08 -34.51 55.56
N SER A 994 43.68 -33.37 55.25
CA SER A 994 43.31 -32.22 54.45
C SER A 994 43.20 -32.44 52.93
N LYS A 995 42.28 -31.67 52.31
CA LYS A 995 42.35 -30.84 51.07
C LYS A 995 43.63 -30.90 50.20
N PRO A 996 43.63 -30.46 48.90
CA PRO A 996 42.52 -30.13 47.99
C PRO A 996 42.72 -30.50 46.48
N HIS A 997 41.67 -30.21 45.70
CA HIS A 997 41.61 -29.88 44.26
C HIS A 997 41.99 -30.97 43.23
N VAL A 998 41.08 -31.22 42.28
CA VAL A 998 41.07 -30.62 40.93
C VAL A 998 39.70 -30.86 40.27
N PHE A 999 39.36 -29.92 39.40
CA PHE A 999 38.14 -29.70 38.61
C PHE A 999 37.81 -30.76 37.55
N ASP A 1000 36.55 -30.71 37.12
CA ASP A 1000 35.98 -30.96 35.78
C ASP A 1000 36.21 -32.29 35.06
N SER A 1001 35.13 -32.93 34.61
CA SER A 1001 34.58 -32.76 33.24
C SER A 1001 33.71 -33.96 32.83
N PHE A 1002 32.58 -33.60 32.21
CA PHE A 1002 31.84 -34.27 31.13
C PHE A 1002 31.90 -35.80 30.99
N ASP A 1003 30.75 -36.45 31.21
CA ASP A 1003 29.96 -37.06 30.13
C ASP A 1003 28.47 -37.16 30.52
#